data_AF-A0A0B8N2P0-F1
#
_entry.id   AF-A0A0B8N2P0-F1
#
_cell.length_a   1.000
_cell.length_b   1.000
_cell.length_c   1.000
_cell.angle_alpha   90.00
_cell.angle_beta   90.00
_cell.angle_gamma   90.00
#
_symmetry.space_group_name_H-M   'P 1'
#
loop_
_entity.id
_entity.type
_entity.pdbx_description
1 polymer ?
#
loop_
_entity_poly.entity_id
_entity_poly.type
_entity_poly.pdbx_seq_one_letter_code
_entity_poly.pdbx_strand_id
1 'polypeptide(L)'
;MAPLPGNEADHLREKARRDLLNLLESVRGKKNLVISKDLAGPVGLFVKFSVLQDYGVDRVFLLENGNLDSSQRNVVFLVHAEKVNQVAQVAEQIKKLRQSSSVEHDISIFWVPRRTLVSDSILEEAGVTGDVNIADLPVYFLPLEQDVLSLELDTSFGDLYLHKNPGSIYLSAKGLMNIQRRHGYFPRITGKGDNARKLADLLIRMRKEVEAEQSSSPGPNYGNKLPSSSIEQLIIIDREVDFGTPLLTQLTYEGLIDEFVGIQNNQADVDTSIVGPATQPPQRSSTPAPASKPGLKRKIQLDSSDQLFGQLRDTNFAIVGDILNKVARRLESDYETRHSAQTTAELREFVNRLPAYQQEHQSLKIHTNLAEDIMRQTRSDIFRKVLEVQQSNAAGTDPSYQHSNISELIARDVPLKTILRLLCLESCMSGGLRAKDLDFFKREILQAYGYQHLLTFRALEKMELLQPRGSATAMLLPGAVGGAVAGTKTNYNSLRKNLRLVVEEVSEKDPNDISYVYSGFAPLSVRLVQCILQKSHMMSLIRGGFALSAAPNAQINTSSTSSPGWIGFEDIVKSARGSTFSIVQKGDEKAVRARQSLTSSGGGPGHQKTVYIMFLGGITFTEIAALRYVAAQEAATRKIIIFSGMLNKLQGQPESYEKKSLYRFGRTLGAGTYGIVREADSPQGKVAVKIILKKSVRGNEQMVYDEMELLQRLNHPHIVHFRDWFESRDKYYIVTELATGGELFDRICEYGKFTEKDASQTIRQVLDAVRYLHERNIVHRDLKPENLLYATAAVDSPLVLADFGIAKMLESPSDVLTSMAGSFGYAAPEVMLKEGHGKPADMWSLGVITYTLLCGYSPFRSENLSDLIEECRHGKIQFHERYWRDVSADAKEFINCLLTLDQNKRATADEALTHRWLKGDTASDHNLLPEIKAYMARAKLRRGIEIIKLANRIEALKMQEDDEEFNGADVPSNVGEAARQAVESRDTSDIVSAFPALSVTNPSGDVNDAETSSSQQPQEGATTKKRSLSRVARGDIFREIVLAKVRDAKQEQEAKTIEAEALARAEANK
;
A
#
# COMPACT_ATOMS: atom_id res chain seq x y z
N MET A 1 23.00 -14.18 45.51
CA MET A 1 21.53 -13.97 45.62
C MET A 1 20.97 -13.89 44.21
N ALA A 2 19.76 -14.39 43.95
CA ALA A 2 19.10 -14.10 42.66
C ALA A 2 18.70 -12.61 42.65
N PRO A 3 18.80 -11.90 41.51
CA PRO A 3 18.26 -10.55 41.41
C PRO A 3 16.74 -10.57 41.62
N LEU A 4 16.21 -9.50 42.23
CA LEU A 4 14.76 -9.29 42.32
C LEU A 4 14.13 -9.38 40.91
N PRO A 5 12.95 -10.00 40.76
CA PRO A 5 12.31 -10.12 39.45
C PRO A 5 11.83 -8.74 38.98
N GLY A 6 12.69 -8.04 38.24
CA GLY A 6 12.33 -6.85 37.48
C GLY A 6 11.24 -7.15 36.44
N ASN A 7 10.58 -6.10 35.95
CA ASN A 7 9.37 -6.24 35.16
C ASN A 7 9.59 -7.09 33.89
N GLU A 8 8.57 -7.83 33.46
CA GLU A 8 8.71 -8.79 32.35
C GLU A 8 9.04 -8.06 31.04
N ALA A 9 8.38 -6.92 30.80
CA ALA A 9 8.67 -6.03 29.69
C ALA A 9 10.14 -5.56 29.69
N ASP A 10 10.63 -4.99 30.78
CA ASP A 10 12.02 -4.52 30.87
C ASP A 10 13.04 -5.66 30.65
N HIS A 11 12.75 -6.87 31.15
CA HIS A 11 13.58 -8.05 30.90
C HIS A 11 13.57 -8.49 29.43
N LEU A 12 12.41 -8.48 28.76
CA LEU A 12 12.29 -8.81 27.34
C LEU A 12 13.00 -7.78 26.46
N ARG A 13 12.86 -6.48 26.78
CA ARG A 13 13.57 -5.36 26.12
C ARG A 13 15.08 -5.55 26.26
N GLU A 14 15.57 -5.77 27.47
CA GLU A 14 17.00 -5.92 27.74
C GLU A 14 17.59 -7.20 27.15
N LYS A 15 16.83 -8.31 27.16
CA LYS A 15 17.24 -9.54 26.46
C LYS A 15 17.35 -9.30 24.94
N ALA A 16 16.33 -8.71 24.31
CA ALA A 16 16.36 -8.43 22.87
C ALA A 16 17.53 -7.51 22.49
N ARG A 17 17.75 -6.45 23.28
CA ARG A 17 18.87 -5.52 23.13
C ARG A 17 20.21 -6.24 23.22
N ARG A 18 20.47 -6.93 24.34
CA ARG A 18 21.75 -7.64 24.56
C ARG A 18 21.99 -8.74 23.52
N ASP A 19 20.98 -9.53 23.17
CA ASP A 19 21.16 -10.63 22.25
C ASP A 19 21.49 -10.12 20.82
N LEU A 20 20.90 -9.00 20.36
CA LEU A 20 21.30 -8.32 19.11
C LEU A 20 22.71 -7.70 19.20
N LEU A 21 23.03 -7.01 20.29
CA LEU A 21 24.34 -6.38 20.46
C LEU A 21 25.48 -7.41 20.51
N ASN A 22 25.25 -8.58 21.15
CA ASN A 22 26.19 -9.71 21.14
C ASN A 22 26.44 -10.25 19.72
N LEU A 23 25.41 -10.35 18.88
CA LEU A 23 25.57 -10.77 17.48
C LEU A 23 26.37 -9.72 16.69
N LEU A 24 26.07 -8.43 16.87
CA LEU A 24 26.83 -7.35 16.23
C LEU A 24 28.29 -7.29 16.71
N GLU A 25 28.58 -7.61 17.98
CA GLU A 25 29.95 -7.68 18.52
C GLU A 25 30.75 -8.86 17.93
N SER A 26 30.09 -9.97 17.59
CA SER A 26 30.76 -11.11 16.93
C SER A 26 31.29 -10.76 15.53
N VAL A 27 30.66 -9.82 14.83
CA VAL A 27 31.11 -9.26 13.55
C VAL A 27 32.12 -8.14 13.80
N ARG A 28 33.42 -8.46 13.67
CA ARG A 28 34.51 -7.57 14.08
C ARG A 28 34.71 -6.38 13.14
N GLY A 29 34.90 -5.19 13.72
CA GLY A 29 35.16 -3.94 12.98
C GLY A 29 33.88 -3.18 12.59
N LYS A 30 34.02 -2.21 11.68
CA LYS A 30 32.87 -1.47 11.12
C LYS A 30 32.03 -2.35 10.20
N LYS A 31 30.71 -2.12 10.18
CA LYS A 31 29.74 -2.87 9.38
C LYS A 31 28.62 -1.97 8.83
N ASN A 32 28.09 -2.34 7.67
CA ASN A 32 26.82 -1.84 7.17
C ASN A 32 25.69 -2.79 7.61
N LEU A 33 24.59 -2.24 8.12
CA LEU A 33 23.41 -3.00 8.54
C LEU A 33 22.29 -2.85 7.51
N VAL A 34 21.90 -3.94 6.86
CA VAL A 34 20.70 -4.01 6.02
C VAL A 34 19.58 -4.59 6.86
N ILE A 35 18.49 -3.85 7.05
CA ILE A 35 17.33 -4.26 7.84
C ILE A 35 16.08 -4.26 6.97
N SER A 36 15.17 -5.23 7.13
CA SER A 36 13.88 -5.14 6.44
C SER A 36 13.00 -4.04 7.05
N LYS A 37 12.18 -3.39 6.23
CA LYS A 37 11.34 -2.24 6.62
C LYS A 37 10.37 -2.57 7.75
N ASP A 38 9.88 -3.81 7.79
CA ASP A 38 9.01 -4.33 8.85
C ASP A 38 9.73 -4.62 10.17
N LEU A 39 11.05 -4.84 10.17
CA LEU A 39 11.86 -4.98 11.38
C LEU A 39 12.40 -3.65 11.91
N ALA A 40 12.52 -2.62 11.07
CA ALA A 40 13.11 -1.33 11.44
C ALA A 40 12.40 -0.65 12.62
N GLY A 41 11.07 -0.65 12.63
CA GLY A 41 10.26 -0.13 13.74
C GLY A 41 10.37 -0.99 15.02
N PRO A 42 10.08 -2.30 14.97
CA PRO A 42 10.21 -3.22 16.10
C PRO A 42 11.60 -3.24 16.76
N VAL A 43 12.68 -3.11 16.00
CA VAL A 43 14.05 -2.99 16.55
C VAL A 43 14.22 -1.68 17.34
N GLY A 44 13.60 -0.59 16.88
CA GLY A 44 13.58 0.70 17.58
C GLY A 44 12.96 0.67 18.99
N LEU A 45 12.09 -0.31 19.28
CA LEU A 45 11.45 -0.49 20.60
C LEU A 45 12.43 -0.94 21.70
N PHE A 46 13.62 -1.44 21.33
CA PHE A 46 14.60 -1.97 22.28
C PHE A 46 16.05 -1.50 22.07
N VAL A 47 16.40 -0.94 20.90
CA VAL A 47 17.70 -0.33 20.67
C VAL A 47 17.59 0.94 19.81
N LYS A 48 18.29 2.00 20.21
CA LYS A 48 18.38 3.25 19.43
C LYS A 48 19.56 3.18 18.47
N PHE A 49 19.45 3.81 17.30
CA PHE A 49 20.52 3.81 16.29
C PHE A 49 21.88 4.26 16.84
N SER A 50 21.92 5.26 17.74
CA SER A 50 23.17 5.68 18.40
C SER A 50 23.91 4.54 19.10
N VAL A 51 23.19 3.60 19.72
CA VAL A 51 23.78 2.42 20.39
C VAL A 51 24.27 1.40 19.38
N LEU A 52 23.70 1.35 18.17
CA LEU A 52 24.21 0.51 17.08
C LEU A 52 25.53 1.08 16.52
N GLN A 53 25.68 2.41 16.50
CA GLN A 53 26.93 3.08 16.09
C GLN A 53 28.07 2.77 17.05
N ASP A 54 27.81 2.72 18.37
CA ASP A 54 28.79 2.29 19.39
C ASP A 54 29.32 0.86 19.13
N TYR A 55 28.47 -0.02 18.56
CA TYR A 55 28.81 -1.40 18.16
C TYR A 55 29.31 -1.50 16.69
N GLY A 56 29.71 -0.37 16.10
CA GLY A 56 30.38 -0.31 14.80
C GLY A 56 29.47 -0.30 13.58
N VAL A 57 28.16 -0.08 13.72
CA VAL A 57 27.26 0.13 12.57
C VAL A 57 27.48 1.53 12.00
N ASP A 58 28.04 1.61 10.79
CA ASP A 58 28.38 2.87 10.12
C ASP A 58 27.14 3.47 9.43
N ARG A 59 26.38 2.63 8.72
CA ARG A 59 25.15 2.98 7.98
C ARG A 59 24.08 1.91 8.15
N VAL A 60 22.82 2.32 8.03
CA VAL A 60 21.64 1.44 7.98
C VAL A 60 20.94 1.62 6.63
N PHE A 61 20.67 0.50 5.97
CA PHE A 61 19.95 0.43 4.69
C PHE A 61 18.66 -0.36 4.88
N LEU A 62 17.60 -0.01 4.14
CA LEU A 62 16.41 -0.84 4.06
C LEU A 62 16.60 -1.89 2.96
N LEU A 63 16.33 -3.16 3.26
CA LEU A 63 16.41 -4.26 2.30
C LEU A 63 15.60 -3.94 1.03
N GLU A 64 14.39 -3.42 1.22
CA GLU A 64 13.41 -3.13 0.18
C GLU A 64 13.84 -2.02 -0.80
N ASN A 65 14.88 -1.25 -0.49
CA ASN A 65 15.42 -0.20 -1.36
C ASN A 65 16.47 -0.74 -2.35
N GLY A 66 17.11 -1.88 -2.06
CA GLY A 66 18.15 -2.48 -2.92
C GLY A 66 19.42 -1.65 -3.11
N ASN A 67 19.63 -0.59 -2.31
CA ASN A 67 20.65 0.44 -2.50
C ASN A 67 21.86 0.32 -1.55
N LEU A 68 22.24 -0.90 -1.20
CA LEU A 68 23.43 -1.18 -0.39
C LEU A 68 24.70 -0.67 -1.07
N ASP A 69 25.47 0.16 -0.39
CA ASP A 69 26.80 0.58 -0.84
C ASP A 69 27.93 -0.32 -0.31
N SER A 70 29.08 -0.29 -1.00
CA SER A 70 30.28 -1.05 -0.69
C SER A 70 31.22 -0.37 0.31
N SER A 71 30.73 0.60 1.11
CA SER A 71 31.60 1.43 1.97
C SER A 71 32.26 0.71 3.14
N GLN A 72 31.74 -0.47 3.54
CA GLN A 72 32.28 -1.29 4.63
C GLN A 72 32.46 -2.74 4.19
N ARG A 73 33.56 -3.37 4.62
CA ARG A 73 33.84 -4.81 4.38
C ARG A 73 32.72 -5.70 4.95
N ASN A 74 32.35 -5.51 6.21
CA ASN A 74 31.30 -6.30 6.84
C ASN A 74 29.91 -5.81 6.40
N VAL A 75 29.06 -6.74 5.96
CA VAL A 75 27.63 -6.50 5.70
C VAL A 75 26.80 -7.44 6.57
N VAL A 76 25.88 -6.88 7.34
CA VAL A 76 24.97 -7.62 8.23
C VAL A 76 23.54 -7.46 7.73
N PHE A 77 22.88 -8.54 7.37
CA PHE A 77 21.44 -8.55 7.06
C PHE A 77 20.63 -8.92 8.31
N LEU A 78 19.56 -8.19 8.61
CA LEU A 78 18.64 -8.44 9.73
C LEU A 78 17.20 -8.49 9.21
N VAL A 79 16.67 -9.71 9.08
CA VAL A 79 15.58 -10.04 8.14
C VAL A 79 14.75 -11.24 8.62
N HIS A 80 13.51 -11.41 8.12
CA HIS A 80 12.66 -12.56 8.46
C HIS A 80 12.87 -13.76 7.54
N ALA A 81 13.40 -14.86 8.08
CA ALA A 81 13.56 -16.13 7.35
C ALA A 81 12.25 -16.84 7.00
N GLU A 82 11.13 -16.40 7.60
CA GLU A 82 9.78 -16.90 7.31
C GLU A 82 9.12 -16.15 6.14
N LYS A 83 9.72 -15.05 5.65
CA LYS A 83 9.24 -14.26 4.50
C LYS A 83 10.11 -14.53 3.28
N VAL A 84 9.69 -15.48 2.45
CA VAL A 84 10.37 -15.94 1.21
C VAL A 84 10.91 -14.76 0.37
N ASN A 85 10.09 -13.74 0.14
CA ASN A 85 10.46 -12.58 -0.69
C ASN A 85 11.61 -11.74 -0.09
N GLN A 86 11.78 -11.72 1.24
CA GLN A 86 12.94 -11.09 1.89
C GLN A 86 14.20 -11.95 1.71
N VAL A 87 14.10 -13.28 1.87
CA VAL A 87 15.23 -14.20 1.63
C VAL A 87 15.74 -14.07 0.18
N ALA A 88 14.83 -14.02 -0.79
CA ALA A 88 15.18 -13.82 -2.20
C ALA A 88 15.89 -12.48 -2.45
N GLN A 89 15.42 -11.38 -1.84
CA GLN A 89 16.06 -10.07 -1.94
C GLN A 89 17.46 -10.04 -1.30
N VAL A 90 17.67 -10.74 -0.17
CA VAL A 90 19.00 -10.93 0.43
C VAL A 90 19.93 -11.68 -0.53
N ALA A 91 19.48 -12.81 -1.08
CA ALA A 91 20.26 -13.58 -2.05
C ALA A 91 20.62 -12.77 -3.31
N GLU A 92 19.68 -11.95 -3.82
CA GLU A 92 19.92 -11.07 -4.96
C GLU A 92 20.92 -9.95 -4.64
N GLN A 93 20.81 -9.30 -3.47
CA GLN A 93 21.74 -8.24 -3.06
C GLN A 93 23.15 -8.77 -2.81
N ILE A 94 23.29 -9.98 -2.24
CA ILE A 94 24.58 -10.65 -2.07
C ILE A 94 25.23 -10.91 -3.45
N LYS A 95 24.46 -11.34 -4.46
CA LYS A 95 24.95 -11.49 -5.84
C LYS A 95 25.38 -10.16 -6.45
N LYS A 96 24.55 -9.12 -6.35
CA LYS A 96 24.85 -7.78 -6.88
C LYS A 96 26.10 -7.18 -6.24
N LEU A 97 26.28 -7.32 -4.93
CA LEU A 97 27.45 -6.83 -4.20
C LEU A 97 28.73 -7.51 -4.73
N ARG A 98 28.76 -8.84 -4.86
CA ARG A 98 29.90 -9.59 -5.42
C ARG A 98 30.24 -9.21 -6.87
N GLN A 99 29.27 -8.75 -7.65
CA GLN A 99 29.45 -8.36 -9.06
C GLN A 99 29.88 -6.90 -9.24
N SER A 100 29.63 -6.02 -8.27
CA SER A 100 29.85 -4.57 -8.37
C SER A 100 30.97 -4.04 -7.47
N SER A 101 31.37 -4.78 -6.44
CA SER A 101 32.42 -4.38 -5.50
C SER A 101 33.82 -4.78 -5.96
N SER A 102 34.79 -3.90 -5.72
CA SER A 102 36.23 -4.21 -5.77
C SER A 102 36.79 -4.64 -4.40
N VAL A 103 35.93 -4.81 -3.41
CA VAL A 103 36.26 -5.09 -2.01
C VAL A 103 35.73 -6.48 -1.64
N GLU A 104 36.55 -7.29 -0.99
CA GLU A 104 36.09 -8.55 -0.40
C GLU A 104 35.16 -8.23 0.79
N HIS A 105 33.92 -8.71 0.73
CA HIS A 105 32.88 -8.46 1.73
C HIS A 105 32.63 -9.68 2.63
N ASP A 106 32.73 -9.48 3.95
CA ASP A 106 32.33 -10.49 4.94
C ASP A 106 30.83 -10.35 5.22
N ILE A 107 30.05 -11.37 4.83
CA ILE A 107 28.59 -11.29 4.88
C ILE A 107 28.05 -12.10 6.06
N SER A 108 27.14 -11.50 6.83
CA SER A 108 26.43 -12.12 7.94
C SER A 108 24.92 -11.96 7.77
N ILE A 109 24.14 -12.98 8.12
CA ILE A 109 22.67 -12.95 8.08
C ILE A 109 22.13 -13.34 9.45
N PHE A 110 21.43 -12.40 10.09
CA PHE A 110 20.77 -12.57 11.37
C PHE A 110 19.27 -12.77 11.13
N TRP A 111 18.81 -14.01 11.25
CA TRP A 111 17.43 -14.37 11.02
C TRP A 111 16.54 -14.06 12.23
N VAL A 112 15.49 -13.28 12.02
CA VAL A 112 14.50 -12.95 13.06
C VAL A 112 13.22 -13.77 12.85
N PRO A 113 12.75 -14.58 13.82
CA PRO A 113 13.40 -14.94 15.08
C PRO A 113 14.31 -16.18 14.99
N ARG A 114 14.39 -16.81 13.81
CA ARG A 114 15.02 -18.11 13.56
C ARG A 114 15.27 -18.34 12.07
N ARG A 115 16.23 -19.20 11.74
CA ARG A 115 16.45 -19.85 10.44
C ARG A 115 15.28 -20.76 10.02
N THR A 116 15.09 -20.95 8.72
CA THR A 116 14.16 -21.95 8.16
C THR A 116 14.82 -22.81 7.07
N LEU A 117 14.34 -24.04 6.89
CA LEU A 117 14.80 -24.90 5.78
C LEU A 117 14.52 -24.25 4.41
N VAL A 118 13.42 -23.51 4.27
CA VAL A 118 13.08 -22.78 3.05
C VAL A 118 14.10 -21.65 2.80
N SER A 119 14.52 -20.93 3.84
CA SER A 119 15.58 -19.92 3.69
C SER A 119 16.93 -20.51 3.31
N ASP A 120 17.21 -21.74 3.75
CA ASP A 120 18.44 -22.45 3.37
C ASP A 120 18.43 -22.91 1.91
N SER A 121 17.34 -23.53 1.45
CA SER A 121 17.19 -23.92 0.05
C SER A 121 17.27 -22.73 -0.91
N ILE A 122 16.68 -21.57 -0.57
CA ILE A 122 16.77 -20.36 -1.41
C ILE A 122 18.20 -19.83 -1.49
N LEU A 123 18.97 -19.86 -0.40
CA LEU A 123 20.39 -19.45 -0.43
C LEU A 123 21.27 -20.48 -1.18
N GLU A 124 20.91 -21.76 -1.13
CA GLU A 124 21.63 -22.87 -1.79
C GLU A 124 21.36 -22.88 -3.31
N GLU A 125 20.10 -22.78 -3.73
CA GLU A 125 19.69 -22.57 -5.14
C GLU A 125 20.27 -21.26 -5.69
N ALA A 126 20.41 -20.24 -4.85
CA ALA A 126 21.12 -19.02 -5.22
C ALA A 126 22.65 -19.19 -5.29
N GLY A 127 23.24 -20.24 -4.73
CA GLY A 127 24.68 -20.47 -4.70
C GLY A 127 25.45 -19.50 -3.80
N VAL A 128 24.84 -19.01 -2.72
CA VAL A 128 25.47 -18.05 -1.78
C VAL A 128 25.69 -18.60 -0.37
N THR A 129 25.12 -19.77 -0.02
CA THR A 129 25.20 -20.38 1.32
C THR A 129 26.62 -20.62 1.84
N GLY A 130 27.60 -20.86 0.95
CA GLY A 130 28.98 -21.16 1.34
C GLY A 130 29.74 -19.99 1.98
N ASP A 131 29.32 -18.75 1.72
CA ASP A 131 30.08 -17.53 2.02
C ASP A 131 29.27 -16.56 2.92
N VAL A 132 28.32 -17.08 3.71
CA VAL A 132 27.46 -16.29 4.61
C VAL A 132 27.47 -16.83 6.04
N ASN A 133 27.77 -15.95 7.00
CA ASN A 133 27.73 -16.27 8.43
C ASN A 133 26.28 -16.16 8.95
N ILE A 134 25.58 -17.29 9.05
CA ILE A 134 24.16 -17.33 9.47
C ILE A 134 24.05 -17.49 10.99
N ALA A 135 23.25 -16.62 11.63
CA ALA A 135 22.88 -16.70 13.05
C ALA A 135 21.39 -16.42 13.27
N ASP A 136 20.85 -16.86 14.41
CA ASP A 136 19.48 -16.61 14.83
C ASP A 136 19.43 -15.47 15.87
N LEU A 137 18.49 -14.54 15.72
CA LEU A 137 18.15 -13.54 16.74
C LEU A 137 16.78 -13.89 17.37
N PRO A 138 16.74 -14.61 18.50
CA PRO A 138 15.51 -15.16 19.09
C PRO A 138 14.68 -14.12 19.86
N VAL A 139 14.19 -13.12 19.13
CA VAL A 139 13.28 -12.04 19.58
C VAL A 139 11.86 -12.43 19.20
N TYR A 140 11.00 -12.63 20.20
CA TYR A 140 9.59 -13.01 20.00
C TYR A 140 8.66 -11.88 20.48
N PHE A 141 8.29 -11.89 21.76
CA PHE A 141 7.52 -10.80 22.35
C PHE A 141 8.39 -9.58 22.64
N LEU A 142 8.00 -8.45 22.06
CA LEU A 142 8.56 -7.11 22.28
C LEU A 142 7.62 -6.28 23.15
N PRO A 143 8.14 -5.50 24.11
CA PRO A 143 7.33 -4.66 24.98
C PRO A 143 7.01 -3.31 24.34
N LEU A 144 5.78 -3.18 23.85
CA LEU A 144 5.17 -1.89 23.54
C LEU A 144 4.96 -1.11 24.84
N GLU A 145 4.46 -1.79 25.88
CA GLU A 145 4.20 -1.19 27.19
C GLU A 145 4.59 -2.12 28.35
N GLN A 146 4.51 -1.59 29.58
CA GLN A 146 4.73 -2.38 30.79
C GLN A 146 3.61 -3.44 31.04
N ASP A 147 2.47 -3.32 30.35
CA ASP A 147 1.34 -4.23 30.35
C ASP A 147 1.01 -4.88 28.98
N VAL A 148 1.55 -4.36 27.86
CA VAL A 148 1.31 -4.88 26.49
C VAL A 148 2.60 -5.37 25.83
N LEU A 149 2.59 -6.63 25.42
CA LEU A 149 3.68 -7.33 24.74
C LEU A 149 3.20 -7.80 23.35
N SER A 150 3.93 -7.49 22.28
CA SER A 150 3.52 -7.77 20.89
C SER A 150 4.55 -8.64 20.15
N LEU A 151 4.09 -9.43 19.17
CA LEU A 151 4.99 -10.07 18.19
C LEU A 151 5.30 -9.15 16.99
N GLU A 152 4.60 -8.02 16.83
CA GLU A 152 4.75 -7.06 15.71
C GLU A 152 4.66 -7.70 14.30
N LEU A 153 3.79 -8.72 14.15
CA LEU A 153 3.59 -9.44 12.89
C LEU A 153 2.44 -8.83 12.07
N ASP A 154 2.70 -7.76 11.31
CA ASP A 154 1.70 -7.03 10.51
C ASP A 154 0.81 -7.93 9.62
N THR A 155 1.38 -8.98 9.00
CA THR A 155 0.66 -9.86 8.09
C THR A 155 -0.18 -10.93 8.80
N SER A 156 -0.02 -11.11 10.11
CA SER A 156 -0.48 -12.29 10.85
C SER A 156 -1.99 -12.56 10.80
N PHE A 157 -2.82 -11.53 10.61
CA PHE A 157 -4.26 -11.68 10.38
C PHE A 157 -4.56 -12.31 9.00
N GLY A 158 -3.94 -11.79 7.94
CA GLY A 158 -4.08 -12.32 6.58
C GLY A 158 -3.51 -13.73 6.49
N ASP A 159 -2.29 -13.94 7.02
CA ASP A 159 -1.66 -15.25 7.16
C ASP A 159 -2.62 -16.27 7.78
N LEU A 160 -3.17 -15.97 8.96
CA LEU A 160 -3.97 -16.92 9.73
C LEU A 160 -5.39 -17.15 9.15
N TYR A 161 -6.09 -16.10 8.70
CA TYR A 161 -7.49 -16.21 8.31
C TYR A 161 -7.73 -16.28 6.80
N LEU A 162 -6.88 -15.70 5.95
CA LEU A 162 -7.01 -15.77 4.48
C LEU A 162 -6.17 -16.92 3.90
N HIS A 163 -4.87 -16.98 4.25
CA HIS A 163 -3.94 -17.98 3.70
C HIS A 163 -3.86 -19.28 4.53
N LYS A 164 -4.43 -19.27 5.75
CA LYS A 164 -4.40 -20.38 6.73
C LYS A 164 -2.98 -20.82 7.15
N ASN A 165 -2.00 -19.92 7.04
CA ASN A 165 -0.62 -20.08 7.49
C ASN A 165 -0.56 -20.05 9.05
N PRO A 166 -0.08 -21.12 9.71
CA PRO A 166 -0.03 -21.19 11.18
C PRO A 166 1.24 -20.56 11.80
N GLY A 167 2.09 -19.86 11.04
CA GLY A 167 3.35 -19.29 11.53
C GLY A 167 3.21 -18.45 12.81
N SER A 168 2.22 -17.56 12.86
CA SER A 168 1.91 -16.73 14.04
C SER A 168 1.56 -17.55 15.29
N ILE A 169 0.91 -18.71 15.14
CA ILE A 169 0.65 -19.66 16.24
C ILE A 169 1.95 -20.27 16.74
N TYR A 170 2.85 -20.68 15.83
CA TYR A 170 4.15 -21.26 16.18
C TYR A 170 5.06 -20.26 16.91
N LEU A 171 5.13 -19.02 16.42
CA LEU A 171 5.88 -17.94 17.06
C LEU A 171 5.31 -17.58 18.44
N SER A 172 3.98 -17.52 18.57
CA SER A 172 3.30 -17.36 19.88
C SER A 172 3.66 -18.49 20.85
N ALA A 173 3.69 -19.75 20.38
CA ALA A 173 4.05 -20.90 21.21
C ALA A 173 5.52 -20.82 21.70
N LYS A 174 6.46 -20.41 20.83
CA LYS A 174 7.86 -20.21 21.21
C LYS A 174 8.04 -19.05 22.20
N GLY A 175 7.36 -17.92 21.99
CA GLY A 175 7.34 -16.80 22.93
C GLY A 175 6.82 -17.21 24.31
N LEU A 176 5.66 -17.85 24.37
CA LEU A 176 5.06 -18.36 25.62
C LEU A 176 5.93 -19.43 26.29
N MET A 177 6.64 -20.27 25.53
CA MET A 177 7.58 -21.26 26.08
C MET A 177 8.78 -20.60 26.78
N ASN A 178 9.29 -19.47 26.28
CA ASN A 178 10.35 -18.72 26.95
C ASN A 178 9.91 -18.18 28.32
N ILE A 179 8.64 -17.80 28.44
CA ILE A 179 8.04 -17.35 29.71
C ILE A 179 7.85 -18.52 30.68
N GLN A 180 7.41 -19.69 30.19
CA GLN A 180 7.36 -20.91 31.02
C GLN A 180 8.75 -21.36 31.50
N ARG A 181 9.80 -21.21 30.68
CA ARG A 181 11.20 -21.48 31.08
C ARG A 181 11.63 -20.57 32.25
N ARG A 182 11.26 -19.29 32.22
CA ARG A 182 11.58 -18.31 33.28
C ARG A 182 10.78 -18.54 34.57
N HIS A 183 9.46 -18.70 34.48
CA HIS A 183 8.55 -18.62 35.64
C HIS A 183 7.90 -19.95 36.08
N GLY A 184 8.09 -21.03 35.31
CA GLY A 184 7.36 -22.29 35.47
C GLY A 184 6.11 -22.35 34.60
N TYR A 185 5.51 -23.53 34.48
CA TYR A 185 4.38 -23.76 33.57
C TYR A 185 3.13 -22.97 33.98
N PHE A 186 2.35 -22.50 33.01
CA PHE A 186 1.04 -21.88 33.27
C PHE A 186 0.13 -22.88 34.01
N PRO A 187 -0.27 -22.66 35.28
CA PRO A 187 -1.02 -23.67 36.05
C PRO A 187 -2.36 -24.03 35.40
N ARG A 188 -2.95 -23.09 34.66
CA ARG A 188 -4.11 -23.27 33.80
C ARG A 188 -3.92 -22.55 32.48
N ILE A 189 -4.38 -23.16 31.40
CA ILE A 189 -4.55 -22.54 30.07
C ILE A 189 -6.04 -22.57 29.74
N THR A 190 -6.71 -21.42 29.80
CA THR A 190 -8.11 -21.24 29.43
C THR A 190 -8.18 -20.58 28.06
N GLY A 191 -9.17 -20.88 27.23
CA GLY A 191 -9.31 -20.18 25.96
C GLY A 191 -10.58 -20.47 25.17
N LYS A 192 -10.72 -19.71 24.09
CA LYS A 192 -11.86 -19.73 23.16
C LYS A 192 -11.40 -19.49 21.72
N GLY A 193 -11.81 -20.37 20.82
CA GLY A 193 -11.47 -20.35 19.39
C GLY A 193 -10.55 -21.49 18.97
N ASP A 194 -10.51 -21.80 17.67
CA ASP A 194 -9.86 -23.01 17.18
C ASP A 194 -8.35 -22.83 16.95
N ASN A 195 -7.88 -21.62 16.63
CA ASN A 195 -6.46 -21.29 16.62
C ASN A 195 -5.92 -21.09 18.04
N ALA A 196 -6.76 -20.58 18.96
CA ALA A 196 -6.47 -20.60 20.40
C ALA A 196 -6.27 -22.03 20.92
N ARG A 197 -7.09 -22.99 20.46
CA ARG A 197 -6.90 -24.41 20.80
C ARG A 197 -5.61 -24.98 20.21
N LYS A 198 -5.31 -24.72 18.92
CA LYS A 198 -4.04 -25.10 18.27
C LYS A 198 -2.82 -24.57 19.05
N LEU A 199 -2.85 -23.33 19.52
CA LEU A 199 -1.78 -22.76 20.34
C LEU A 199 -1.60 -23.51 21.66
N ALA A 200 -2.70 -23.81 22.37
CA ALA A 200 -2.64 -24.55 23.63
C ALA A 200 -2.06 -25.97 23.44
N ASP A 201 -2.49 -26.69 22.41
CA ASP A 201 -1.98 -28.02 22.08
C ASP A 201 -0.50 -27.98 21.66
N LEU A 202 -0.10 -26.99 20.86
CA LEU A 202 1.29 -26.81 20.43
C LEU A 202 2.21 -26.46 21.62
N LEU A 203 1.76 -25.61 22.55
CA LEU A 203 2.51 -25.27 23.76
C LEU A 203 2.69 -26.49 24.68
N ILE A 204 1.66 -27.34 24.81
CA ILE A 204 1.72 -28.60 25.55
C ILE A 204 2.62 -29.62 24.84
N ARG A 205 2.60 -29.67 23.50
CA ARG A 205 3.48 -30.53 22.70
C ARG A 205 4.95 -30.12 22.88
N MET A 206 5.29 -28.85 22.68
CA MET A 206 6.66 -28.34 22.87
C MET A 206 7.16 -28.57 24.31
N ARG A 207 6.26 -28.55 25.32
CA ARG A 207 6.61 -28.91 26.70
C ARG A 207 7.04 -30.37 26.80
N LYS A 208 6.27 -31.30 26.24
CA LYS A 208 6.58 -32.75 26.26
C LYS A 208 7.90 -33.06 25.53
N GLU A 209 8.17 -32.37 24.42
CA GLU A 209 9.42 -32.50 23.66
C GLU A 209 10.62 -32.11 24.55
N VAL A 210 10.57 -30.96 25.24
CA VAL A 210 11.61 -30.52 26.20
C VAL A 210 11.71 -31.44 27.43
N GLU A 211 10.58 -31.95 27.94
CA GLU A 211 10.59 -32.93 29.05
C GLU A 211 11.27 -34.25 28.67
N ALA A 212 11.15 -34.68 27.40
CA ALA A 212 11.82 -35.86 26.87
C ALA A 212 13.32 -35.63 26.64
N GLU A 213 13.72 -34.52 26.03
CA GLU A 213 15.13 -34.12 25.86
C GLU A 213 15.87 -34.15 27.21
N GLN A 214 15.28 -33.55 28.25
CA GLN A 214 15.82 -33.55 29.62
C GLN A 214 15.81 -34.92 30.33
N SER A 215 15.18 -35.94 29.78
CA SER A 215 15.21 -37.31 30.32
C SER A 215 16.36 -38.15 29.76
N SER A 216 16.92 -37.74 28.61
CA SER A 216 17.95 -38.48 27.87
C SER A 216 19.39 -37.98 28.10
N SER A 217 19.56 -36.78 28.64
CA SER A 217 20.88 -36.15 28.84
C SER A 217 21.16 -35.85 30.32
N PRO A 218 22.27 -36.32 30.91
CA PRO A 218 22.65 -36.06 32.31
C PRO A 218 23.26 -34.66 32.49
N GLY A 219 22.55 -33.63 32.04
CA GLY A 219 22.92 -32.22 32.22
C GLY A 219 22.45 -31.65 33.56
N PRO A 220 22.94 -30.45 33.96
CA PRO A 220 22.44 -29.74 35.14
C PRO A 220 20.94 -29.45 35.00
N ASN A 221 20.16 -29.80 36.02
CA ASN A 221 18.70 -29.57 36.09
C ASN A 221 18.40 -28.05 36.17
N TYR A 222 18.33 -27.37 35.02
CA TYR A 222 17.75 -26.03 34.91
C TYR A 222 16.25 -26.10 35.18
N GLY A 223 15.90 -25.96 36.46
CA GLY A 223 14.64 -26.43 37.01
C GLY A 223 13.47 -25.50 36.74
N ASN A 224 12.41 -26.06 36.13
CA ASN A 224 11.02 -25.64 36.35
C ASN A 224 10.02 -26.71 35.86
N LYS A 225 10.21 -27.99 36.26
CA LYS A 225 9.24 -29.10 36.00
C LYS A 225 7.93 -28.99 36.82
N LEU A 226 7.53 -27.76 37.14
CA LEU A 226 6.48 -27.43 38.10
C LEU A 226 5.63 -26.27 37.58
N PRO A 227 4.31 -26.25 37.87
CA PRO A 227 3.49 -25.07 37.71
C PRO A 227 4.09 -23.86 38.44
N SER A 228 3.91 -22.68 37.85
CA SER A 228 4.38 -21.42 38.43
C SER A 228 3.70 -21.12 39.78
N SER A 229 4.45 -20.48 40.68
CA SER A 229 3.91 -19.89 41.91
C SER A 229 3.45 -18.44 41.74
N SER A 230 4.03 -17.70 40.80
CA SER A 230 3.76 -16.29 40.50
C SER A 230 2.68 -16.08 39.44
N ILE A 231 2.42 -17.06 38.57
CA ILE A 231 1.40 -16.98 37.52
C ILE A 231 0.12 -17.70 37.97
N GLU A 232 -1.05 -17.10 37.71
CA GLU A 232 -2.36 -17.74 37.92
C GLU A 232 -2.74 -18.61 36.71
N GLN A 233 -2.87 -18.00 35.53
CA GLN A 233 -3.31 -18.66 34.30
C GLN A 233 -2.89 -17.89 33.03
N LEU A 234 -2.91 -18.60 31.91
CA LEU A 234 -2.93 -18.04 30.57
C LEU A 234 -4.37 -18.11 30.02
N ILE A 235 -4.87 -17.01 29.49
CA ILE A 235 -6.13 -16.90 28.75
C ILE A 235 -5.78 -16.71 27.26
N ILE A 236 -6.44 -17.41 26.35
CA ILE A 236 -6.21 -17.29 24.89
C ILE A 236 -7.53 -17.03 24.17
N ILE A 237 -7.61 -15.91 23.46
CA ILE A 237 -8.75 -15.50 22.62
C ILE A 237 -8.29 -15.49 21.16
N ASP A 238 -9.14 -16.01 20.28
CA ASP A 238 -8.93 -16.04 18.82
C ASP A 238 -9.80 -14.96 18.15
N ARG A 239 -9.23 -14.14 17.26
CA ARG A 239 -9.92 -13.00 16.65
C ARG A 239 -11.21 -13.38 15.93
N GLU A 240 -11.29 -14.58 15.33
CA GLU A 240 -12.50 -15.07 14.65
C GLU A 240 -13.69 -15.34 15.59
N VAL A 241 -13.48 -15.34 16.91
CA VAL A 241 -14.56 -15.38 17.91
C VAL A 241 -15.32 -14.05 17.93
N ASP A 242 -14.62 -12.94 17.73
CA ASP A 242 -15.14 -11.57 17.75
C ASP A 242 -14.51 -10.74 16.62
N PHE A 243 -15.00 -10.94 15.40
CA PHE A 243 -14.74 -10.02 14.28
C PHE A 243 -15.58 -8.72 14.38
N GLY A 244 -16.57 -8.63 15.28
CA GLY A 244 -17.43 -7.45 15.40
C GLY A 244 -16.67 -6.24 15.95
N THR A 245 -15.94 -6.43 17.05
CA THR A 245 -15.22 -5.35 17.74
C THR A 245 -14.24 -4.57 16.82
N PRO A 246 -13.35 -5.20 16.02
CA PRO A 246 -12.45 -4.46 15.12
C PRO A 246 -13.13 -3.76 13.93
N LEU A 247 -14.36 -4.15 13.59
CA LEU A 247 -15.09 -3.54 12.48
C LEU A 247 -15.79 -2.23 12.89
N LEU A 248 -16.15 -2.08 14.17
CA LEU A 248 -16.62 -0.83 14.78
C LEU A 248 -15.50 0.22 14.84
N THR A 249 -15.85 1.50 14.67
CA THR A 249 -14.91 2.63 14.83
C THR A 249 -14.54 2.80 16.29
N GLN A 250 -13.26 2.78 16.61
CA GLN A 250 -12.76 2.96 17.98
C GLN A 250 -13.10 4.36 18.53
N LEU A 251 -13.57 4.49 19.78
CA LEU A 251 -13.97 5.79 20.37
C LEU A 251 -13.12 6.26 21.58
N THR A 252 -12.08 5.51 21.95
CA THR A 252 -11.04 5.98 22.88
C THR A 252 -10.05 6.93 22.17
N TYR A 253 -9.33 7.79 22.92
CA TYR A 253 -8.37 8.74 22.32
C TYR A 253 -7.30 8.05 21.46
N GLU A 254 -6.62 7.03 22.00
CA GLU A 254 -5.60 6.25 21.27
C GLU A 254 -6.19 5.51 20.08
N GLY A 255 -7.40 4.98 20.26
CA GLY A 255 -8.17 4.33 19.20
C GLY A 255 -8.55 5.26 18.05
N LEU A 256 -8.87 6.53 18.31
CA LEU A 256 -9.14 7.52 17.25
C LEU A 256 -7.86 8.03 16.58
N ILE A 257 -6.73 8.08 17.29
CA ILE A 257 -5.42 8.35 16.68
C ILE A 257 -5.07 7.22 15.71
N ASP A 258 -5.28 5.95 16.09
CA ASP A 258 -5.13 4.81 15.19
C ASP A 258 -6.17 4.79 14.04
N GLU A 259 -7.39 5.28 14.29
CA GLU A 259 -8.40 5.37 13.23
C GLU A 259 -8.07 6.44 12.17
N PHE A 260 -7.49 7.59 12.54
CA PHE A 260 -7.31 8.72 11.62
C PHE A 260 -5.86 8.98 11.19
N VAL A 261 -4.87 8.67 12.04
CA VAL A 261 -3.43 8.80 11.72
C VAL A 261 -2.80 7.42 11.48
N GLY A 262 -3.18 6.43 12.29
CA GLY A 262 -2.56 5.10 12.35
C GLY A 262 -1.34 5.08 13.26
N ILE A 263 -1.28 4.11 14.16
CA ILE A 263 -0.15 3.93 15.07
C ILE A 263 0.68 2.72 14.62
N GLN A 264 2.00 2.86 14.57
CA GLN A 264 2.95 1.78 14.30
C GLN A 264 4.11 1.85 15.30
N ASN A 265 4.36 0.78 16.04
CA ASN A 265 5.49 0.65 16.98
C ASN A 265 5.59 1.83 17.99
N ASN A 266 4.46 2.20 18.61
CA ASN A 266 4.29 3.38 19.48
C ASN A 266 4.63 4.73 18.82
N GLN A 267 4.51 4.85 17.49
CA GLN A 267 4.73 6.09 16.75
C GLN A 267 3.59 6.40 15.78
N ALA A 268 3.40 7.68 15.48
CA ALA A 268 2.48 8.16 14.45
C ALA A 268 3.13 9.29 13.63
N ASP A 269 2.89 9.29 12.32
CA ASP A 269 3.41 10.29 11.38
C ASP A 269 2.37 11.42 11.18
N VAL A 270 2.51 12.49 11.99
CA VAL A 270 1.60 13.66 12.04
C VAL A 270 2.17 14.86 11.28
N ASP A 271 1.32 15.77 10.84
CA ASP A 271 1.76 16.94 10.09
C ASP A 271 2.51 17.98 10.93
N THR A 272 3.42 18.72 10.30
CA THR A 272 4.28 19.71 10.98
C THR A 272 3.52 20.85 11.65
N SER A 273 2.27 21.10 11.26
CA SER A 273 1.32 21.99 11.96
C SER A 273 1.02 21.53 13.39
N ILE A 274 0.75 20.23 13.57
CA ILE A 274 0.33 19.62 14.84
C ILE A 274 1.45 19.72 15.89
N VAL A 275 2.71 19.51 15.48
CA VAL A 275 3.89 19.68 16.35
C VAL A 275 4.29 21.17 16.46
N GLY A 276 4.22 21.89 15.34
CA GLY A 276 4.70 23.26 15.18
C GLY A 276 6.23 23.38 15.01
N PRO A 277 6.77 24.63 15.02
CA PRO A 277 8.20 24.86 14.83
C PRO A 277 9.03 24.18 15.92
N ALA A 278 10.18 23.63 15.55
CA ALA A 278 11.08 23.00 16.52
C ALA A 278 11.81 24.07 17.34
N THR A 279 11.80 23.92 18.65
CA THR A 279 12.62 24.70 19.59
C THR A 279 14.10 24.32 19.42
N GLN A 280 14.81 25.08 18.58
CA GLN A 280 16.27 25.01 18.55
C GLN A 280 16.85 25.49 19.90
N PRO A 281 17.96 24.90 20.39
CA PRO A 281 18.68 25.45 21.52
C PRO A 281 19.21 26.86 21.16
N PRO A 282 19.32 27.80 22.14
CA PRO A 282 19.55 29.21 21.85
C PRO A 282 20.99 29.52 21.43
N GLN A 283 21.32 29.26 20.16
CA GLN A 283 22.53 29.80 19.52
C GLN A 283 22.31 31.27 19.11
N ARG A 284 23.31 32.11 19.37
CA ARG A 284 23.28 33.54 19.05
C ARG A 284 23.68 33.79 17.59
N SER A 285 22.72 33.77 16.68
CA SER A 285 22.90 34.23 15.30
C SER A 285 21.68 35.01 14.81
N SER A 286 21.87 36.27 14.43
CA SER A 286 20.80 37.18 14.00
C SER A 286 20.46 37.03 12.52
N THR A 287 19.85 35.90 12.15
CA THR A 287 19.33 35.64 10.80
C THR A 287 17.86 35.23 10.88
N PRO A 288 16.98 35.69 9.96
CA PRO A 288 15.58 35.27 9.96
C PRO A 288 15.44 33.75 9.75
N ALA A 289 14.59 33.10 10.53
CA ALA A 289 14.26 31.69 10.32
C ALA A 289 13.51 31.50 8.99
N PRO A 290 13.82 30.47 8.18
CA PRO A 290 13.02 30.14 7.01
C PRO A 290 11.60 29.77 7.41
N ALA A 291 10.60 30.24 6.65
CA ALA A 291 9.23 29.80 6.83
C ALA A 291 9.13 28.27 6.65
N SER A 292 8.38 27.61 7.52
CA SER A 292 8.17 26.16 7.46
C SER A 292 7.46 25.78 6.16
N LYS A 293 8.11 24.98 5.30
CA LYS A 293 7.47 24.36 4.14
C LYS A 293 6.26 23.53 4.62
N PRO A 294 5.02 23.81 4.17
CA PRO A 294 3.88 22.97 4.49
C PRO A 294 4.03 21.58 3.85
N GLY A 295 3.38 20.56 4.44
CA GLY A 295 3.34 19.20 3.90
C GLY A 295 4.48 18.25 4.32
N LEU A 296 5.40 18.66 5.19
CA LEU A 296 6.29 17.69 5.86
C LEU A 296 5.59 17.07 7.06
N LYS A 297 5.63 15.74 7.16
CA LYS A 297 5.22 14.97 8.35
C LYS A 297 6.38 14.81 9.34
N ARG A 298 6.04 14.53 10.59
CA ARG A 298 6.95 14.24 11.70
C ARG A 298 6.42 13.08 12.52
N LYS A 299 7.33 12.23 12.97
CA LYS A 299 7.05 11.19 13.96
C LYS A 299 6.87 11.81 15.34
N ILE A 300 5.75 11.50 15.98
CA ILE A 300 5.56 11.63 17.43
C ILE A 300 5.62 10.25 18.08
N GLN A 301 6.10 10.19 19.31
CA GLN A 301 6.09 9.00 20.16
C GLN A 301 4.78 8.99 20.98
N LEU A 302 4.16 7.83 21.11
CA LEU A 302 2.88 7.61 21.78
C LEU A 302 3.01 6.42 22.74
N ASP A 303 3.53 6.66 23.93
CA ASP A 303 3.66 5.67 25.01
C ASP A 303 3.66 6.32 26.41
N SER A 304 3.68 5.50 27.46
CA SER A 304 3.63 5.92 28.86
C SER A 304 4.83 6.73 29.36
N SER A 305 5.85 7.02 28.53
CA SER A 305 6.86 8.04 28.86
C SER A 305 6.29 9.46 28.84
N ASP A 306 5.16 9.67 28.16
CA ASP A 306 4.36 10.88 28.26
C ASP A 306 3.23 10.70 29.29
N GLN A 307 3.30 11.46 30.38
CA GLN A 307 2.34 11.39 31.49
C GLN A 307 0.96 11.95 31.15
N LEU A 308 0.84 12.84 30.16
CA LEU A 308 -0.43 13.33 29.67
C LEU A 308 -1.06 12.31 28.73
N PHE A 309 -0.29 11.74 27.80
CA PHE A 309 -0.77 10.66 26.94
C PHE A 309 -1.26 9.46 27.78
N GLY A 310 -0.52 9.07 28.82
CA GLY A 310 -0.92 8.02 29.76
C GLY A 310 -2.23 8.31 30.52
N GLN A 311 -2.67 9.58 30.64
CA GLN A 311 -3.98 9.97 31.18
C GLN A 311 -5.08 10.05 30.12
N LEU A 312 -4.75 10.30 28.86
CA LEU A 312 -5.71 10.50 27.77
C LEU A 312 -6.04 9.21 27.01
N ARG A 313 -5.04 8.39 26.70
CA ARG A 313 -5.08 7.32 25.69
C ARG A 313 -6.27 6.34 25.84
N ASP A 314 -6.51 5.90 27.08
CA ASP A 314 -7.49 4.88 27.46
C ASP A 314 -8.91 5.48 27.72
N THR A 315 -9.05 6.81 27.65
CA THR A 315 -10.33 7.52 27.90
C THR A 315 -11.18 7.63 26.63
N ASN A 316 -12.51 7.71 26.80
CA ASN A 316 -13.41 8.01 25.69
C ASN A 316 -13.19 9.46 25.22
N PHE A 317 -13.19 9.66 23.91
CA PHE A 317 -12.90 10.95 23.29
C PHE A 317 -13.78 12.11 23.76
N ALA A 318 -15.03 11.84 24.17
CA ALA A 318 -15.97 12.84 24.66
C ALA A 318 -15.42 13.66 25.85
N ILE A 319 -14.54 13.10 26.68
CA ILE A 319 -13.98 13.76 27.87
C ILE A 319 -12.54 14.26 27.72
N VAL A 320 -11.88 13.99 26.59
CA VAL A 320 -10.50 14.42 26.32
C VAL A 320 -10.35 15.94 26.44
N GLY A 321 -11.34 16.70 25.96
CA GLY A 321 -11.36 18.16 26.08
C GLY A 321 -11.39 18.67 27.53
N ASP A 322 -12.12 18.00 28.44
CA ASP A 322 -12.16 18.36 29.87
C ASP A 322 -10.79 18.12 30.53
N ILE A 323 -10.12 17.00 30.19
CA ILE A 323 -8.80 16.66 30.72
C ILE A 323 -7.75 17.65 30.22
N LEU A 324 -7.71 17.94 28.92
CA LEU A 324 -6.80 18.92 28.33
C LEU A 324 -6.98 20.31 28.96
N ASN A 325 -8.23 20.78 29.11
CA ASN A 325 -8.51 22.06 29.78
C ASN A 325 -8.07 22.08 31.25
N LYS A 326 -8.25 20.97 31.98
CA LYS A 326 -7.82 20.84 33.38
C LYS A 326 -6.29 20.87 33.50
N VAL A 327 -5.58 20.20 32.59
CA VAL A 327 -4.11 20.18 32.55
C VAL A 327 -3.54 21.53 32.13
N ALA A 328 -4.16 22.21 31.15
CA ALA A 328 -3.79 23.56 30.75
C ALA A 328 -3.86 24.55 31.93
N ARG A 329 -4.99 24.59 32.65
CA ARG A 329 -5.17 25.46 33.83
C ARG A 329 -4.21 25.13 34.98
N ARG A 330 -3.86 23.85 35.17
CA ARG A 330 -2.81 23.48 36.15
C ARG A 330 -1.47 24.05 35.71
N LEU A 331 -1.05 23.80 34.46
CA LEU A 331 0.22 24.29 33.93
C LEU A 331 0.33 25.82 34.01
N GLU A 332 -0.73 26.53 33.66
CA GLU A 332 -0.81 27.99 33.79
C GLU A 332 -0.55 28.45 35.24
N SER A 333 -1.25 27.86 36.21
CA SER A 333 -1.05 28.14 37.64
C SER A 333 0.33 27.71 38.17
N ASP A 334 0.84 26.55 37.72
CA ASP A 334 2.20 26.08 38.04
C ASP A 334 3.27 27.08 37.53
N TYR A 335 3.08 27.68 36.34
CA TYR A 335 3.94 28.74 35.82
C TYR A 335 3.78 30.07 36.56
N GLU A 336 2.57 30.44 37.02
CA GLU A 336 2.34 31.64 37.84
C GLU A 336 3.09 31.58 39.19
N THR A 337 3.34 30.39 39.75
CA THR A 337 4.12 30.26 41.00
C THR A 337 5.50 30.92 40.92
N ARG A 338 6.09 30.99 39.71
CA ARG A 338 7.34 31.72 39.41
C ARG A 338 7.29 33.20 39.81
N HIS A 339 6.13 33.83 39.76
CA HIS A 339 5.92 35.23 40.12
C HIS A 339 5.61 35.43 41.61
N SER A 340 5.30 34.36 42.34
CA SER A 340 5.11 34.36 43.80
C SER A 340 6.34 33.95 44.61
N ALA A 341 7.36 33.33 43.98
CA ALA A 341 8.60 32.93 44.63
C ALA A 341 9.39 34.14 45.17
N GLN A 342 9.61 34.20 46.49
CA GLN A 342 10.30 35.33 47.16
C GLN A 342 11.73 34.99 47.59
N THR A 343 12.10 33.70 47.62
CA THR A 343 13.41 33.24 48.07
C THR A 343 14.27 32.70 46.93
N THR A 344 15.58 32.76 47.12
CA THR A 344 16.56 32.15 46.20
C THR A 344 16.55 30.62 46.21
N ALA A 345 15.84 29.99 47.16
CA ALA A 345 15.63 28.54 47.20
C ALA A 345 14.51 28.13 46.25
N GLU A 346 13.33 28.75 46.36
CA GLU A 346 12.17 28.52 45.48
C GLU A 346 12.52 28.76 44.01
N LEU A 347 13.26 29.83 43.70
CA LEU A 347 13.72 30.13 42.34
C LEU A 347 14.67 29.05 41.78
N ARG A 348 15.52 28.43 42.60
CA ARG A 348 16.37 27.31 42.17
C ARG A 348 15.55 26.04 41.93
N GLU A 349 14.58 25.76 42.79
CA GLU A 349 13.70 24.61 42.60
C GLU A 349 12.83 24.75 41.35
N PHE A 350 12.28 25.93 41.09
CA PHE A 350 11.54 26.22 39.86
C PHE A 350 12.42 26.02 38.61
N VAL A 351 13.65 26.54 38.60
CA VAL A 351 14.60 26.36 37.48
C VAL A 351 14.95 24.89 37.25
N ASN A 352 15.07 24.08 38.32
CA ASN A 352 15.30 22.63 38.20
C ASN A 352 14.08 21.88 37.61
N ARG A 353 12.86 22.36 37.86
CA ARG A 353 11.61 21.77 37.32
C ARG A 353 11.27 22.27 35.91
N LEU A 354 11.79 23.42 35.50
CA LEU A 354 11.48 24.09 34.22
C LEU A 354 11.58 23.18 32.97
N PRO A 355 12.57 22.29 32.80
CA PRO A 355 12.62 21.39 31.65
C PRO A 355 11.43 20.43 31.58
N ALA A 356 10.92 19.96 32.73
CA ALA A 356 9.73 19.10 32.78
C ALA A 356 8.47 19.89 32.42
N TYR A 357 8.32 21.12 32.91
CA TYR A 357 7.21 22.01 32.52
C TYR A 357 7.26 22.41 31.04
N GLN A 358 8.45 22.48 30.42
CA GLN A 358 8.59 22.70 28.98
C GLN A 358 8.19 21.46 28.16
N GLN A 359 8.60 20.26 28.60
CA GLN A 359 8.18 18.99 27.99
C GLN A 359 6.65 18.79 28.11
N GLU A 360 6.08 19.06 29.28
CA GLU A 360 4.63 18.91 29.52
C GLU A 360 3.81 19.93 28.69
N HIS A 361 4.29 21.18 28.56
CA HIS A 361 3.66 22.15 27.66
C HIS A 361 3.79 21.75 26.18
N GLN A 362 4.89 21.12 25.76
CA GLN A 362 5.02 20.59 24.40
C GLN A 362 4.05 19.43 24.15
N SER A 363 3.93 18.51 25.11
CA SER A 363 2.97 17.40 25.10
C SER A 363 1.52 17.91 25.01
N LEU A 364 1.12 18.83 25.90
CA LEU A 364 -0.19 19.46 25.91
C LEU A 364 -0.53 20.09 24.54
N LYS A 365 0.42 20.80 23.93
CA LYS A 365 0.23 21.39 22.60
C LYS A 365 -0.01 20.33 21.52
N ILE A 366 0.80 19.27 21.48
CA ILE A 366 0.65 18.17 20.50
C ILE A 366 -0.73 17.51 20.68
N HIS A 367 -1.11 17.19 21.92
CA HIS A 367 -2.38 16.50 22.20
C HIS A 367 -3.61 17.38 22.01
N THR A 368 -3.53 18.69 22.27
CA THR A 368 -4.59 19.65 21.92
C THR A 368 -4.78 19.73 20.41
N ASN A 369 -3.72 19.96 19.63
CA ASN A 369 -3.82 20.04 18.17
C ASN A 369 -4.36 18.73 17.56
N LEU A 370 -3.88 17.58 18.05
CA LEU A 370 -4.34 16.26 17.62
C LEU A 370 -5.81 16.02 18.01
N ALA A 371 -6.26 16.49 19.18
CA ALA A 371 -7.68 16.45 19.57
C ALA A 371 -8.55 17.39 18.72
N GLU A 372 -8.06 18.55 18.27
CA GLU A 372 -8.78 19.43 17.34
C GLU A 372 -8.99 18.79 15.97
N ASP A 373 -7.97 18.13 15.41
CA ASP A 373 -8.10 17.43 14.11
C ASP A 373 -8.95 16.15 14.19
N ILE A 374 -8.93 15.43 15.32
CA ILE A 374 -9.88 14.34 15.58
C ILE A 374 -11.32 14.91 15.78
N MET A 375 -11.48 16.05 16.45
CA MET A 375 -12.78 16.74 16.56
C MET A 375 -13.31 17.20 15.18
N ARG A 376 -12.43 17.64 14.28
CA ARG A 376 -12.78 18.01 12.89
C ARG A 376 -13.40 16.83 12.15
N GLN A 377 -12.80 15.64 12.27
CA GLN A 377 -13.24 14.43 11.58
C GLN A 377 -14.50 13.82 12.22
N THR A 378 -14.54 13.70 13.54
CA THR A 378 -15.71 13.13 14.28
C THR A 378 -16.98 14.00 14.18
N ARG A 379 -16.85 15.30 13.89
CA ARG A 379 -17.99 16.20 13.66
C ARG A 379 -18.58 16.12 12.24
N SER A 380 -17.92 15.43 11.30
CA SER A 380 -18.35 15.32 9.90
C SER A 380 -19.65 14.52 9.73
N ASP A 381 -20.44 14.87 8.70
CA ASP A 381 -21.67 14.17 8.33
C ASP A 381 -21.41 12.69 7.93
N ILE A 382 -20.29 12.44 7.24
CA ILE A 382 -19.83 11.10 6.87
C ILE A 382 -19.56 10.26 8.13
N PHE A 383 -18.80 10.79 9.11
CA PHE A 383 -18.53 10.08 10.36
C PHE A 383 -19.81 9.77 11.13
N ARG A 384 -20.75 10.73 11.22
CA ARG A 384 -22.05 10.54 11.88
C ARG A 384 -22.87 9.42 11.24
N LYS A 385 -23.01 9.41 9.91
CA LYS A 385 -23.71 8.34 9.17
C LYS A 385 -23.04 6.98 9.35
N VAL A 386 -21.70 6.93 9.31
CA VAL A 386 -20.93 5.70 9.56
C VAL A 386 -21.16 5.18 10.98
N LEU A 387 -21.15 6.06 11.99
CA LEU A 387 -21.38 5.69 13.38
C LEU A 387 -22.84 5.27 13.64
N GLU A 388 -23.82 5.91 13.01
CA GLU A 388 -25.25 5.52 13.08
C GLU A 388 -25.45 4.07 12.58
N VAL A 389 -24.91 3.74 11.40
CA VAL A 389 -24.98 2.38 10.85
C VAL A 389 -24.29 1.37 11.79
N GLN A 390 -23.15 1.74 12.39
CA GLN A 390 -22.43 0.89 13.34
C GLN A 390 -23.22 0.65 14.63
N GLN A 391 -23.74 1.71 15.25
CA GLN A 391 -24.54 1.65 16.47
C GLN A 391 -25.84 0.86 16.27
N SER A 392 -26.52 1.04 15.13
CA SER A 392 -27.70 0.27 14.73
C SER A 392 -27.41 -1.24 14.67
N ASN A 393 -26.32 -1.64 14.00
CA ASN A 393 -25.91 -3.05 13.94
C ASN A 393 -25.47 -3.59 15.32
N ALA A 394 -24.73 -2.80 16.09
CA ALA A 394 -24.30 -3.16 17.45
C ALA A 394 -25.49 -3.39 18.39
N ALA A 395 -26.51 -2.51 18.35
CA ALA A 395 -27.78 -2.64 19.06
C ALA A 395 -28.59 -3.87 18.61
N GLY A 396 -28.49 -4.25 17.34
CA GLY A 396 -29.18 -5.41 16.77
C GLY A 396 -30.60 -5.10 16.26
N THR A 397 -30.85 -3.86 15.83
CA THR A 397 -32.01 -3.53 15.01
C THR A 397 -31.88 -4.19 13.63
N ASP A 398 -32.97 -4.25 12.83
CA ASP A 398 -32.89 -4.80 11.47
C ASP A 398 -31.95 -3.92 10.60
N PRO A 399 -30.83 -4.46 10.07
CA PRO A 399 -29.89 -3.71 9.24
C PRO A 399 -30.52 -3.09 8.00
N SER A 400 -31.66 -3.62 7.54
CA SER A 400 -32.41 -3.11 6.38
C SER A 400 -32.70 -1.61 6.46
N TYR A 401 -32.92 -1.06 7.66
CA TYR A 401 -33.19 0.36 7.84
C TYR A 401 -31.99 1.25 7.53
N GLN A 402 -30.78 0.69 7.58
CA GLN A 402 -29.51 1.39 7.36
C GLN A 402 -28.95 1.20 5.94
N HIS A 403 -29.57 0.37 5.11
CA HIS A 403 -29.11 0.10 3.74
C HIS A 403 -29.15 1.35 2.83
N SER A 404 -30.08 2.28 3.07
CA SER A 404 -30.11 3.60 2.41
C SER A 404 -28.90 4.46 2.77
N ASN A 405 -28.53 4.55 4.06
CA ASN A 405 -27.34 5.25 4.53
C ASN A 405 -26.06 4.64 3.91
N ILE A 406 -25.96 3.32 3.79
CA ILE A 406 -24.82 2.66 3.12
C ILE A 406 -24.74 3.02 1.64
N SER A 407 -25.86 2.98 0.90
CA SER A 407 -25.90 3.41 -0.51
C SER A 407 -25.54 4.88 -0.69
N GLU A 408 -25.96 5.77 0.22
CA GLU A 408 -25.58 7.18 0.19
C GLU A 408 -24.07 7.38 0.43
N LEU A 409 -23.48 6.63 1.36
CA LEU A 409 -22.03 6.64 1.59
C LEU A 409 -21.27 6.12 0.36
N ILE A 410 -21.80 5.13 -0.37
CA ILE A 410 -21.25 4.68 -1.66
C ILE A 410 -21.34 5.78 -2.72
N ALA A 411 -22.49 6.42 -2.87
CA ALA A 411 -22.71 7.49 -3.86
C ALA A 411 -21.88 8.76 -3.59
N ARG A 412 -21.41 8.95 -2.35
CA ARG A 412 -20.50 10.03 -1.93
C ARG A 412 -19.00 9.67 -2.04
N ASP A 413 -18.63 8.54 -2.65
CA ASP A 413 -17.24 8.03 -2.77
C ASP A 413 -16.50 7.93 -1.42
N VAL A 414 -17.22 7.57 -0.35
CA VAL A 414 -16.61 7.39 0.97
C VAL A 414 -15.65 6.18 0.92
N PRO A 415 -14.40 6.30 1.41
CA PRO A 415 -13.37 5.28 1.16
C PRO A 415 -13.83 3.84 1.38
N LEU A 416 -13.69 3.01 0.34
CA LEU A 416 -14.23 1.64 0.28
C LEU A 416 -13.99 0.78 1.54
N LYS A 417 -12.84 0.96 2.21
CA LYS A 417 -12.52 0.30 3.49
C LYS A 417 -13.61 0.51 4.55
N THR A 418 -14.20 1.70 4.62
CA THR A 418 -15.30 2.06 5.51
C THR A 418 -16.59 1.35 5.11
N ILE A 419 -16.95 1.37 3.81
CA ILE A 419 -18.13 0.65 3.30
C ILE A 419 -18.03 -0.86 3.59
N LEU A 420 -16.87 -1.46 3.31
CA LEU A 420 -16.61 -2.87 3.57
C LEU A 420 -16.63 -3.20 5.07
N ARG A 421 -16.19 -2.29 5.97
CA ARG A 421 -16.37 -2.46 7.42
C ARG A 421 -17.85 -2.54 7.81
N LEU A 422 -18.70 -1.65 7.28
CA LEU A 422 -20.14 -1.66 7.56
C LEU A 422 -20.81 -2.97 7.09
N LEU A 423 -20.52 -3.40 5.86
CA LEU A 423 -21.08 -4.65 5.32
C LEU A 423 -20.56 -5.89 6.06
N CYS A 424 -19.28 -5.94 6.43
CA CYS A 424 -18.74 -7.04 7.24
C CYS A 424 -19.31 -7.04 8.66
N LEU A 425 -19.57 -5.86 9.25
CA LEU A 425 -20.17 -5.72 10.58
C LEU A 425 -21.60 -6.28 10.59
N GLU A 426 -22.44 -5.87 9.62
CA GLU A 426 -23.77 -6.45 9.41
C GLU A 426 -23.68 -7.97 9.27
N SER A 427 -22.77 -8.45 8.42
CA SER A 427 -22.60 -9.88 8.15
C SER A 427 -22.21 -10.67 9.40
N CYS A 428 -21.26 -10.16 10.18
CA CYS A 428 -20.78 -10.79 11.41
C CYS A 428 -21.84 -10.77 12.52
N MET A 429 -22.58 -9.68 12.69
CA MET A 429 -23.58 -9.55 13.75
C MET A 429 -24.92 -10.24 13.41
N SER A 430 -25.28 -10.34 12.12
CA SER A 430 -26.58 -10.85 11.67
C SER A 430 -26.56 -12.29 11.11
N GLY A 431 -25.40 -12.91 10.97
CA GLY A 431 -25.28 -14.23 10.31
C GLY A 431 -25.43 -14.14 8.79
N GLY A 432 -24.78 -13.15 8.17
CA GLY A 432 -24.83 -12.88 6.74
C GLY A 432 -25.84 -11.81 6.31
N LEU A 433 -25.63 -11.22 5.14
CA LEU A 433 -26.57 -10.31 4.46
C LEU A 433 -27.61 -11.13 3.69
N ARG A 434 -28.83 -10.64 3.48
CA ARG A 434 -29.75 -11.34 2.56
C ARG A 434 -29.11 -11.35 1.17
N ALA A 435 -29.25 -12.46 0.42
CA ALA A 435 -28.55 -12.61 -0.87
C ALA A 435 -28.82 -11.45 -1.85
N LYS A 436 -30.07 -10.97 -1.93
CA LYS A 436 -30.46 -9.80 -2.74
C LYS A 436 -29.68 -8.53 -2.37
N ASP A 437 -29.48 -8.29 -1.08
CA ASP A 437 -28.79 -7.09 -0.57
C ASP A 437 -27.28 -7.22 -0.81
N LEU A 438 -26.72 -8.41 -0.62
CA LEU A 438 -25.31 -8.69 -0.91
C LEU A 438 -25.00 -8.52 -2.40
N ASP A 439 -25.85 -9.03 -3.29
CA ASP A 439 -25.70 -8.89 -4.75
C ASP A 439 -25.99 -7.45 -5.22
N PHE A 440 -26.86 -6.72 -4.52
CA PHE A 440 -27.03 -5.27 -4.67
C PHE A 440 -25.73 -4.54 -4.32
N PHE A 441 -25.25 -4.62 -3.07
CA PHE A 441 -24.05 -3.89 -2.63
C PHE A 441 -22.79 -4.31 -3.39
N LYS A 442 -22.66 -5.59 -3.79
CA LYS A 442 -21.58 -6.04 -4.68
C LYS A 442 -21.62 -5.27 -6.00
N ARG A 443 -22.78 -5.13 -6.65
CA ARG A 443 -22.90 -4.37 -7.91
C ARG A 443 -22.59 -2.88 -7.71
N GLU A 444 -23.17 -2.23 -6.70
CA GLU A 444 -22.91 -0.81 -6.42
C GLU A 444 -21.42 -0.56 -6.19
N ILE A 445 -20.74 -1.41 -5.40
CA ILE A 445 -19.31 -1.28 -5.10
C ILE A 445 -18.43 -1.55 -6.33
N LEU A 446 -18.73 -2.55 -7.14
CA LEU A 446 -17.97 -2.84 -8.36
C LEU A 446 -18.12 -1.73 -9.41
N GLN A 447 -19.26 -1.04 -9.43
CA GLN A 447 -19.52 0.11 -10.30
C GLN A 447 -18.86 1.40 -9.80
N ALA A 448 -18.91 1.68 -8.49
CA ALA A 448 -18.32 2.89 -7.91
C ALA A 448 -16.78 2.81 -7.77
N TYR A 449 -16.26 1.71 -7.20
CA TYR A 449 -14.84 1.59 -6.85
C TYR A 449 -14.04 0.72 -7.83
N GLY A 450 -14.70 -0.11 -8.65
CA GLY A 450 -14.09 -0.87 -9.74
C GLY A 450 -14.03 -2.39 -9.55
N TYR A 451 -14.00 -3.11 -10.66
CA TYR A 451 -14.21 -4.56 -10.73
C TYR A 451 -13.14 -5.42 -10.05
N GLN A 452 -11.95 -4.89 -9.74
CA GLN A 452 -10.94 -5.57 -8.93
C GLN A 452 -11.48 -6.06 -7.58
N HIS A 453 -12.50 -5.37 -7.04
CA HIS A 453 -13.02 -5.66 -5.72
C HIS A 453 -13.84 -6.95 -5.67
N LEU A 454 -14.01 -7.64 -6.81
CA LEU A 454 -14.40 -9.05 -6.85
C LEU A 454 -13.37 -9.95 -6.12
N LEU A 455 -12.07 -9.64 -6.23
CA LEU A 455 -11.02 -10.30 -5.45
C LEU A 455 -11.12 -9.94 -3.96
N THR A 456 -11.38 -8.67 -3.64
CA THR A 456 -11.59 -8.21 -2.26
C THR A 456 -12.80 -8.91 -1.62
N PHE A 457 -13.94 -9.00 -2.32
CA PHE A 457 -15.10 -9.77 -1.89
C PHE A 457 -14.75 -11.25 -1.73
N ARG A 458 -13.96 -11.84 -2.64
CA ARG A 458 -13.55 -13.25 -2.53
C ARG A 458 -12.63 -13.50 -1.34
N ALA A 459 -11.79 -12.54 -0.97
CA ALA A 459 -10.97 -12.60 0.25
C ALA A 459 -11.82 -12.47 1.52
N LEU A 460 -12.75 -11.51 1.56
CA LEU A 460 -13.72 -11.37 2.66
C LEU A 460 -14.63 -12.59 2.80
N GLU A 461 -14.96 -13.27 1.70
CA GLU A 461 -15.67 -14.55 1.73
C GLU A 461 -14.82 -15.70 2.27
N LYS A 462 -13.53 -15.81 1.87
CA LYS A 462 -12.59 -16.83 2.38
C LYS A 462 -12.28 -16.66 3.88
N MET A 463 -12.23 -15.42 4.35
CA MET A 463 -12.14 -15.08 5.78
C MET A 463 -13.50 -15.17 6.49
N GLU A 464 -14.58 -15.44 5.75
CA GLU A 464 -15.95 -15.52 6.23
C GLU A 464 -16.43 -14.25 6.97
N LEU A 465 -15.87 -13.09 6.63
CA LEU A 465 -16.23 -11.75 7.17
C LEU A 465 -17.47 -11.18 6.48
N LEU A 466 -17.67 -11.52 5.20
CA LEU A 466 -18.83 -11.13 4.41
C LEU A 466 -19.43 -12.37 3.73
N GLN A 467 -20.65 -12.75 4.09
CA GLN A 467 -21.32 -13.97 3.64
C GLN A 467 -22.80 -13.73 3.31
N PRO A 468 -23.39 -14.51 2.37
CA PRO A 468 -24.84 -14.57 2.20
C PRO A 468 -25.49 -15.36 3.34
N ARG A 469 -26.57 -14.80 3.90
CA ARG A 469 -27.41 -15.37 4.96
C ARG A 469 -28.00 -16.70 4.49
N GLY A 470 -27.85 -17.74 5.32
CA GLY A 470 -28.25 -19.10 4.98
C GLY A 470 -27.15 -19.96 4.32
N SER A 471 -25.98 -19.41 4.00
CA SER A 471 -24.79 -20.25 3.75
C SER A 471 -24.44 -21.05 5.00
N ALA A 472 -23.95 -22.28 4.85
CA ALA A 472 -23.48 -23.11 5.97
C ALA A 472 -22.40 -22.40 6.82
N THR A 473 -21.53 -21.64 6.16
CA THR A 473 -20.49 -20.78 6.76
C THR A 473 -21.03 -19.50 7.42
N ALA A 474 -22.30 -19.17 7.23
CA ALA A 474 -22.97 -18.03 7.86
C ALA A 474 -23.93 -18.44 9.01
N MET A 475 -24.17 -19.74 9.20
CA MET A 475 -25.10 -20.25 10.21
C MET A 475 -24.61 -19.91 11.62
N LEU A 476 -25.42 -19.16 12.36
CA LEU A 476 -25.17 -18.82 13.76
C LEU A 476 -25.26 -20.06 14.64
N LEU A 477 -24.37 -20.15 15.63
CA LEU A 477 -24.43 -21.16 16.70
C LEU A 477 -25.76 -21.07 17.47
N PRO A 478 -26.28 -22.20 18.00
CA PRO A 478 -27.48 -22.18 18.84
C PRO A 478 -27.37 -21.19 20.00
N GLY A 479 -28.50 -20.56 20.32
CA GLY A 479 -28.66 -19.86 21.59
C GLY A 479 -28.80 -20.87 22.74
N ALA A 480 -28.77 -20.38 23.98
CA ALA A 480 -28.89 -21.22 25.18
C ALA A 480 -30.24 -21.99 25.31
N VAL A 481 -31.21 -21.74 24.42
CA VAL A 481 -32.57 -22.32 24.47
C VAL A 481 -33.05 -22.77 23.08
N GLY A 482 -32.54 -23.91 22.61
CA GLY A 482 -33.18 -24.74 21.57
C GLY A 482 -32.46 -24.85 20.21
N GLY A 483 -32.74 -25.96 19.51
CA GLY A 483 -32.37 -26.20 18.10
C GLY A 483 -31.06 -26.96 17.88
N ALA A 484 -31.14 -28.21 17.40
CA ALA A 484 -29.99 -29.04 17.05
C ALA A 484 -29.42 -28.71 15.65
N VAL A 485 -29.07 -27.45 15.41
CA VAL A 485 -28.51 -26.97 14.13
C VAL A 485 -27.04 -26.63 14.32
N ALA A 486 -26.16 -27.27 13.53
CA ALA A 486 -24.71 -27.13 13.62
C ALA A 486 -24.20 -25.82 12.97
N GLY A 487 -24.58 -24.68 13.55
CA GLY A 487 -23.98 -23.38 13.22
C GLY A 487 -22.50 -23.32 13.59
N THR A 488 -21.76 -22.43 12.94
CA THR A 488 -20.31 -22.22 13.14
C THR A 488 -19.96 -20.80 13.57
N LYS A 489 -20.86 -19.84 13.39
CA LYS A 489 -20.63 -18.41 13.66
C LYS A 489 -21.10 -17.98 15.05
N THR A 490 -20.36 -17.03 15.64
CA THR A 490 -20.73 -16.33 16.88
C THR A 490 -22.13 -15.72 16.77
N ASN A 491 -23.04 -16.14 17.64
CA ASN A 491 -24.41 -15.66 17.69
C ASN A 491 -24.50 -14.39 18.57
N TYR A 492 -24.19 -13.24 17.97
CA TYR A 492 -24.26 -11.95 18.64
C TYR A 492 -25.65 -11.65 19.21
N ASN A 493 -26.74 -12.14 18.60
CA ASN A 493 -28.10 -11.93 19.12
C ASN A 493 -28.31 -12.62 20.48
N SER A 494 -27.84 -13.86 20.66
CA SER A 494 -27.89 -14.53 21.96
C SER A 494 -26.89 -13.92 22.96
N LEU A 495 -25.70 -13.54 22.50
CA LEU A 495 -24.64 -13.02 23.37
C LEU A 495 -24.92 -11.58 23.84
N ARG A 496 -25.54 -10.73 23.00
CA ARG A 496 -25.94 -9.36 23.33
C ARG A 496 -26.79 -9.31 24.59
N LYS A 497 -27.76 -10.22 24.69
CA LYS A 497 -28.59 -10.40 25.89
C LYS A 497 -27.83 -11.09 27.02
N ASN A 498 -27.20 -12.24 26.75
CA ASN A 498 -26.65 -13.10 27.82
C ASN A 498 -25.35 -12.59 28.45
N LEU A 499 -24.62 -11.69 27.80
CA LEU A 499 -23.39 -11.05 28.29
C LEU A 499 -23.49 -9.51 28.39
N ARG A 500 -24.69 -8.93 28.21
CA ARG A 500 -24.93 -7.48 28.19
C ARG A 500 -23.89 -6.74 27.31
N LEU A 501 -23.85 -7.07 26.02
CA LEU A 501 -22.93 -6.42 25.07
C LEU A 501 -23.35 -4.99 24.72
N VAL A 502 -24.60 -4.62 25.00
CA VAL A 502 -25.13 -3.27 24.82
C VAL A 502 -25.61 -2.74 26.17
N VAL A 503 -25.23 -1.50 26.47
CA VAL A 503 -25.51 -0.75 27.69
C VAL A 503 -25.98 0.63 27.26
N GLU A 504 -27.28 0.89 27.37
CA GLU A 504 -27.93 2.11 26.85
C GLU A 504 -27.50 3.38 27.62
N GLU A 505 -27.24 3.24 28.92
CA GLU A 505 -26.72 4.30 29.79
C GLU A 505 -25.33 3.91 30.32
N VAL A 506 -24.28 4.49 29.74
CA VAL A 506 -22.91 4.46 30.26
C VAL A 506 -22.42 5.90 30.45
N SER A 507 -21.60 6.15 31.47
CA SER A 507 -20.90 7.44 31.60
C SER A 507 -19.53 7.36 30.94
N GLU A 508 -19.25 8.22 29.96
CA GLU A 508 -17.90 8.41 29.43
C GLU A 508 -16.93 9.02 30.46
N LYS A 509 -17.46 9.72 31.46
CA LYS A 509 -16.68 10.49 32.45
C LYS A 509 -16.23 9.66 33.64
N ASP A 510 -17.17 8.94 34.23
CA ASP A 510 -16.96 8.08 35.39
C ASP A 510 -17.43 6.66 35.04
N PRO A 511 -16.72 5.96 34.13
CA PRO A 511 -17.20 4.71 33.53
C PRO A 511 -17.38 3.59 34.55
N ASN A 512 -18.55 2.95 34.49
CA ASN A 512 -18.97 1.87 35.38
C ASN A 512 -18.90 0.47 34.71
N ASP A 513 -18.74 0.42 33.38
CA ASP A 513 -18.64 -0.79 32.57
C ASP A 513 -17.70 -0.56 31.38
N ILE A 514 -17.09 -1.63 30.86
CA ILE A 514 -16.19 -1.59 29.69
C ILE A 514 -16.85 -1.09 28.39
N SER A 515 -18.18 -0.97 28.33
CA SER A 515 -18.91 -0.40 27.19
C SER A 515 -18.54 1.05 26.84
N TYR A 516 -17.87 1.78 27.75
CA TYR A 516 -17.46 3.17 27.52
C TYR A 516 -16.51 3.33 26.32
N VAL A 517 -15.73 2.31 25.95
CA VAL A 517 -14.75 2.36 24.84
C VAL A 517 -15.38 2.44 23.44
N TYR A 518 -16.70 2.18 23.34
CA TYR A 518 -17.54 2.38 22.17
C TYR A 518 -18.87 3.09 22.51
N SER A 519 -18.91 3.92 23.57
CA SER A 519 -20.12 4.63 24.05
C SER A 519 -21.40 3.78 24.03
N GLY A 520 -21.34 2.62 24.69
CA GLY A 520 -22.50 1.73 24.93
C GLY A 520 -22.33 0.30 24.43
N PHE A 521 -21.33 0.00 23.59
CA PHE A 521 -21.02 -1.38 23.18
C PHE A 521 -19.80 -1.95 23.93
N ALA A 522 -19.99 -3.06 24.64
CA ALA A 522 -18.93 -3.79 25.34
C ALA A 522 -18.31 -4.87 24.41
N PRO A 523 -16.98 -4.82 24.15
CA PRO A 523 -16.30 -5.84 23.35
C PRO A 523 -16.58 -7.27 23.80
N LEU A 524 -17.00 -8.13 22.87
CA LEU A 524 -17.32 -9.53 23.18
C LEU A 524 -16.06 -10.30 23.64
N SER A 525 -14.92 -10.03 23.01
CA SER A 525 -13.61 -10.54 23.42
C SER A 525 -13.29 -10.28 24.90
N VAL A 526 -13.50 -9.05 25.38
CA VAL A 526 -13.22 -8.64 26.76
C VAL A 526 -14.32 -9.12 27.72
N ARG A 527 -15.58 -9.17 27.29
CA ARG A 527 -16.66 -9.85 28.04
C ARG A 527 -16.35 -11.33 28.28
N LEU A 528 -15.79 -12.03 27.30
CA LEU A 528 -15.33 -13.42 27.46
C LEU A 528 -14.18 -13.53 28.49
N VAL A 529 -13.29 -12.53 28.60
CA VAL A 529 -12.29 -12.44 29.67
C VAL A 529 -12.95 -12.17 31.04
N GLN A 530 -13.93 -11.26 31.13
CA GLN A 530 -14.68 -11.01 32.37
C GLN A 530 -15.44 -12.26 32.86
N CYS A 531 -15.94 -13.12 31.97
CA CYS A 531 -16.51 -14.43 32.31
C CYS A 531 -15.52 -15.40 32.97
N ILE A 532 -14.21 -15.16 32.87
CA ILE A 532 -13.15 -15.94 33.55
C ILE A 532 -12.71 -15.22 34.84
N LEU A 533 -12.45 -13.92 34.78
CA LEU A 533 -11.83 -13.16 35.88
C LEU A 533 -12.83 -12.55 36.87
N GLN A 534 -13.92 -11.97 36.38
CA GLN A 534 -14.85 -11.09 37.11
C GLN A 534 -16.26 -11.69 37.24
N LYS A 535 -16.35 -12.98 37.58
CA LYS A 535 -17.60 -13.75 37.57
C LYS A 535 -18.73 -13.19 38.43
N SER A 536 -18.39 -12.65 39.61
CA SER A 536 -19.33 -12.01 40.53
C SER A 536 -19.96 -10.75 39.91
N HIS A 537 -19.13 -9.88 39.32
CA HIS A 537 -19.58 -8.71 38.57
C HIS A 537 -20.47 -9.12 37.40
N MET A 538 -20.02 -10.04 36.53
CA MET A 538 -20.81 -10.52 35.39
C MET A 538 -22.17 -11.13 35.80
N MET A 539 -22.21 -11.95 36.86
CA MET A 539 -23.47 -12.49 37.39
C MET A 539 -24.40 -11.41 37.93
N SER A 540 -23.85 -10.36 38.57
CA SER A 540 -24.63 -9.21 39.02
C SER A 540 -25.15 -8.37 37.86
N LEU A 541 -24.30 -8.14 36.84
CA LEU A 541 -24.60 -7.36 35.64
C LEU A 541 -25.73 -7.98 34.81
N ILE A 542 -25.77 -9.30 34.71
CA ILE A 542 -26.82 -10.05 34.01
C ILE A 542 -28.13 -10.07 34.81
N ARG A 543 -28.07 -10.20 36.15
CA ARG A 543 -29.27 -10.21 37.01
C ARG A 543 -29.89 -8.83 37.19
N GLY A 544 -29.09 -7.76 37.20
CA GLY A 544 -29.54 -6.38 37.40
C GLY A 544 -30.53 -5.87 36.36
N GLY A 545 -30.61 -6.50 35.18
CA GLY A 545 -31.63 -6.22 34.16
C GLY A 545 -33.02 -6.78 34.46
N PHE A 546 -33.21 -7.58 35.51
CA PHE A 546 -34.50 -8.14 35.91
C PHE A 546 -35.00 -7.58 37.23
N ALA A 547 -35.83 -6.54 37.16
CA ALA A 547 -36.60 -6.07 38.31
C ALA A 547 -37.68 -7.09 38.71
N LEU A 548 -37.52 -7.69 39.90
CA LEU A 548 -38.58 -8.23 40.78
C LEU A 548 -39.70 -9.08 40.12
N SER A 549 -39.42 -10.33 39.72
CA SER A 549 -40.51 -11.30 39.43
C SER A 549 -40.13 -12.81 39.44
N ALA A 550 -39.35 -13.30 40.43
CA ALA A 550 -39.31 -14.74 40.76
C ALA A 550 -38.78 -15.06 42.18
N ALA A 551 -39.50 -15.95 42.88
CA ALA A 551 -39.14 -16.75 44.08
C ALA A 551 -37.91 -16.35 44.95
N PRO A 552 -38.09 -15.97 46.23
CA PRO A 552 -36.99 -15.52 47.12
C PRO A 552 -36.11 -16.63 47.72
N ASN A 553 -36.16 -17.87 47.20
CA ASN A 553 -35.67 -19.07 47.90
C ASN A 553 -34.48 -19.80 47.22
N ALA A 554 -33.73 -19.13 46.35
CA ALA A 554 -32.47 -19.63 45.79
C ALA A 554 -31.28 -19.11 46.60
N GLN A 555 -30.84 -19.84 47.63
CA GLN A 555 -29.63 -19.52 48.37
C GLN A 555 -28.42 -19.43 47.42
N ILE A 556 -27.62 -18.36 47.55
CA ILE A 556 -26.38 -18.22 46.77
C ILE A 556 -25.37 -19.25 47.28
N ASN A 557 -25.15 -20.30 46.48
CA ASN A 557 -24.12 -21.29 46.75
C ASN A 557 -22.75 -20.67 46.44
N THR A 558 -22.16 -19.99 47.43
CA THR A 558 -20.93 -19.17 47.32
C THR A 558 -19.70 -19.98 46.87
N SER A 559 -19.73 -21.29 47.05
CA SER A 559 -18.81 -22.27 46.48
C SER A 559 -18.67 -22.19 44.94
N SER A 560 -19.70 -21.74 44.23
CA SER A 560 -19.69 -21.63 42.76
C SER A 560 -18.84 -20.46 42.24
N THR A 561 -18.83 -19.32 42.94
CA THR A 561 -18.21 -18.08 42.45
C THR A 561 -16.68 -18.10 42.40
N SER A 562 -16.03 -18.95 43.19
CA SER A 562 -14.58 -19.19 43.17
C SER A 562 -14.12 -20.25 42.15
N SER A 563 -15.04 -20.82 41.35
CA SER A 563 -14.73 -21.91 40.43
C SER A 563 -13.90 -21.42 39.23
N PRO A 564 -12.72 -22.00 38.93
CA PRO A 564 -11.81 -21.49 37.89
C PRO A 564 -12.21 -21.90 36.46
N GLY A 565 -11.74 -21.16 35.45
CA GLY A 565 -12.07 -21.41 34.03
C GLY A 565 -13.49 -20.95 33.67
N TRP A 566 -14.16 -21.64 32.73
CA TRP A 566 -15.47 -21.22 32.19
C TRP A 566 -16.70 -21.53 33.07
N ILE A 567 -16.51 -22.25 34.19
CA ILE A 567 -17.60 -22.75 35.05
C ILE A 567 -18.58 -21.61 35.41
N GLY A 568 -19.87 -21.82 35.15
CA GLY A 568 -20.94 -20.84 35.35
C GLY A 568 -21.33 -20.02 34.11
N PHE A 569 -20.53 -20.06 33.03
CA PHE A 569 -20.81 -19.39 31.75
C PHE A 569 -20.78 -20.35 30.54
N GLU A 570 -20.60 -21.64 30.77
CA GLU A 570 -20.30 -22.64 29.73
C GLU A 570 -21.35 -22.69 28.62
N ASP A 571 -22.65 -22.66 28.96
CA ASP A 571 -23.75 -22.65 27.98
C ASP A 571 -23.87 -21.34 27.20
N ILE A 572 -23.46 -20.21 27.79
CA ILE A 572 -23.46 -18.92 27.10
C ILE A 572 -22.30 -18.87 26.11
N VAL A 573 -21.13 -19.38 26.49
CA VAL A 573 -19.91 -19.38 25.66
C VAL A 573 -20.00 -20.41 24.51
N LYS A 574 -20.93 -21.38 24.54
CA LYS A 574 -21.29 -22.22 23.38
C LYS A 574 -21.84 -21.41 22.20
N SER A 575 -22.46 -20.25 22.45
CA SER A 575 -22.97 -19.37 21.37
C SER A 575 -21.89 -18.53 20.68
N ALA A 576 -20.63 -18.55 21.15
CA ALA A 576 -19.48 -17.91 20.49
C ALA A 576 -18.65 -18.94 19.70
N ARG A 577 -18.00 -18.54 18.59
CA ARG A 577 -17.29 -19.44 17.66
C ARG A 577 -16.21 -20.31 18.32
N GLY A 578 -16.00 -21.50 17.76
CA GLY A 578 -14.82 -22.34 17.97
C GLY A 578 -14.70 -22.98 19.35
N SER A 579 -13.62 -23.72 19.54
CA SER A 579 -13.37 -24.55 20.72
C SER A 579 -13.34 -23.76 22.03
N THR A 580 -14.17 -24.14 23.00
CA THR A 580 -14.07 -23.68 24.40
C THR A 580 -13.22 -24.66 25.20
N PHE A 581 -12.20 -24.20 25.94
CA PHE A 581 -11.35 -25.09 26.76
C PHE A 581 -10.81 -24.44 28.04
N SER A 582 -10.51 -25.27 29.05
CA SER A 582 -9.71 -24.88 30.22
C SER A 582 -8.90 -26.09 30.71
N ILE A 583 -7.60 -26.07 30.40
CA ILE A 583 -6.65 -27.17 30.63
C ILE A 583 -5.86 -26.87 31.90
N VAL A 584 -5.80 -27.83 32.83
CA VAL A 584 -5.01 -27.71 34.08
C VAL A 584 -3.66 -28.40 33.88
N GLN A 585 -2.56 -27.68 34.05
CA GLN A 585 -1.23 -28.26 33.99
C GLN A 585 -0.82 -28.75 35.39
N LYS A 586 -0.71 -30.08 35.55
CA LYS A 586 -0.12 -30.69 36.76
C LYS A 586 1.41 -30.79 36.65
N GLY A 587 2.06 -30.87 37.81
CA GLY A 587 3.43 -31.34 38.00
C GLY A 587 3.47 -32.41 39.09
N ASP A 588 4.64 -32.92 39.45
CA ASP A 588 4.80 -33.90 40.54
C ASP A 588 4.28 -33.33 41.87
N GLU A 589 3.27 -33.96 42.46
CA GLU A 589 2.62 -33.49 43.68
C GLU A 589 3.57 -33.40 44.89
N LYS A 590 4.60 -34.25 44.96
CA LYS A 590 5.61 -34.18 46.04
C LYS A 590 6.44 -32.91 45.90
N ALA A 591 6.90 -32.62 44.69
CA ALA A 591 7.70 -31.43 44.39
C ALA A 591 6.86 -30.13 44.42
N VAL A 592 5.56 -30.18 44.06
CA VAL A 592 4.61 -29.07 44.26
C VAL A 592 4.45 -28.76 45.75
N ARG A 593 4.18 -29.76 46.59
CA ARG A 593 4.03 -29.56 48.06
C ARG A 593 5.32 -29.07 48.70
N ALA A 594 6.47 -29.62 48.31
CA ALA A 594 7.78 -29.14 48.76
C ALA A 594 8.02 -27.67 48.39
N ARG A 595 7.76 -27.27 47.12
CA ARG A 595 7.88 -25.87 46.70
C ARG A 595 6.90 -24.97 47.45
N GLN A 596 5.66 -25.42 47.67
CA GLN A 596 4.67 -24.68 48.46
C GLN A 596 5.15 -24.44 49.90
N SER A 597 5.67 -25.47 50.58
CA SER A 597 6.22 -25.35 51.94
C SER A 597 7.44 -24.41 52.04
N LEU A 598 8.26 -24.36 50.99
CA LEU A 598 9.36 -23.38 50.89
C LEU A 598 8.83 -21.97 50.66
N THR A 599 7.83 -21.79 49.78
CA THR A 599 7.23 -20.46 49.55
C THR A 599 6.42 -19.93 50.74
N SER A 600 5.81 -20.78 51.56
CA SER A 600 5.07 -20.34 52.76
C SER A 600 5.96 -19.77 53.87
N SER A 601 7.29 -19.89 53.75
CA SER A 601 8.25 -19.23 54.66
C SER A 601 8.66 -17.81 54.20
N GLY A 602 8.23 -17.36 53.02
CA GLY A 602 8.54 -16.01 52.49
C GLY A 602 7.37 -15.29 51.81
N GLY A 603 6.26 -15.97 51.52
CA GLY A 603 5.05 -15.40 50.94
C GLY A 603 4.09 -14.87 52.00
N GLY A 604 4.28 -13.64 52.45
CA GLY A 604 3.30 -12.92 53.27
C GLY A 604 1.99 -12.64 52.51
N PRO A 605 0.88 -12.32 53.22
CA PRO A 605 -0.38 -11.97 52.59
C PRO A 605 -0.22 -10.67 51.76
N GLY A 606 -0.29 -10.78 50.43
CA GLY A 606 -0.15 -9.64 49.52
C GLY A 606 0.59 -9.92 48.21
N HIS A 607 1.17 -11.11 47.99
CA HIS A 607 1.85 -11.41 46.73
C HIS A 607 0.85 -11.69 45.58
N GLN A 608 0.61 -10.67 44.76
CA GLN A 608 -0.26 -10.73 43.59
C GLN A 608 0.21 -11.77 42.57
N LYS A 609 -0.73 -12.36 41.82
CA LYS A 609 -0.39 -13.29 40.72
C LYS A 609 -0.59 -12.64 39.36
N THR A 610 0.23 -13.05 38.40
CA THR A 610 0.11 -12.61 37.01
C THR A 610 -0.92 -13.45 36.26
N VAL A 611 -1.86 -12.80 35.58
CA VAL A 611 -2.72 -13.37 34.53
C VAL A 611 -2.18 -12.89 33.19
N TYR A 612 -1.98 -13.82 32.26
CA TYR A 612 -1.60 -13.50 30.89
C TYR A 612 -2.81 -13.66 29.96
N ILE A 613 -2.98 -12.74 29.01
CA ILE A 613 -4.10 -12.74 28.06
C ILE A 613 -3.56 -12.61 26.64
N MET A 614 -3.64 -13.68 25.84
CA MET A 614 -3.17 -13.73 24.46
C MET A 614 -4.31 -13.51 23.48
N PHE A 615 -4.17 -12.55 22.58
CA PHE A 615 -5.01 -12.37 21.40
C PHE A 615 -4.29 -12.92 20.15
N LEU A 616 -4.80 -14.01 19.59
CA LEU A 616 -4.38 -14.53 18.29
C LEU A 616 -5.20 -13.86 17.19
N GLY A 617 -4.54 -13.44 16.10
CA GLY A 617 -5.17 -12.61 15.08
C GLY A 617 -5.36 -11.14 15.48
N GLY A 618 -4.82 -10.75 16.63
CA GLY A 618 -4.61 -9.36 17.03
C GLY A 618 -5.71 -8.68 17.84
N ILE A 619 -5.39 -7.48 18.32
CA ILE A 619 -6.15 -6.70 19.30
C ILE A 619 -6.31 -5.25 18.84
N THR A 620 -7.35 -4.56 19.31
CA THR A 620 -7.55 -3.12 19.13
C THR A 620 -7.11 -2.32 20.38
N PHE A 621 -6.89 -1.01 20.24
CA PHE A 621 -6.62 -0.14 21.39
C PHE A 621 -7.82 -0.02 22.33
N THR A 622 -9.05 -0.07 21.81
CA THR A 622 -10.28 -0.15 22.64
C THR A 622 -10.34 -1.42 23.49
N GLU A 623 -9.87 -2.56 22.99
CA GLU A 623 -9.77 -3.79 23.76
C GLU A 623 -8.67 -3.72 24.83
N ILE A 624 -7.53 -3.07 24.53
CA ILE A 624 -6.48 -2.78 25.51
C ILE A 624 -7.01 -1.86 26.63
N ALA A 625 -7.68 -0.76 26.30
CA ALA A 625 -8.27 0.17 27.27
C ALA A 625 -9.32 -0.53 28.17
N ALA A 626 -10.20 -1.35 27.58
CA ALA A 626 -11.16 -2.16 28.33
C ALA A 626 -10.48 -3.21 29.24
N LEU A 627 -9.36 -3.81 28.80
CA LEU A 627 -8.58 -4.73 29.64
C LEU A 627 -7.81 -4.00 30.75
N ARG A 628 -7.34 -2.77 30.53
CA ARG A 628 -6.74 -1.89 31.55
C ARG A 628 -7.77 -1.48 32.61
N TYR A 629 -9.00 -1.16 32.20
CA TYR A 629 -10.12 -0.91 33.11
C TYR A 629 -10.40 -2.14 34.01
N VAL A 630 -10.45 -3.35 33.43
CA VAL A 630 -10.55 -4.61 34.20
C VAL A 630 -9.33 -4.82 35.11
N ALA A 631 -8.12 -4.55 34.63
CA ALA A 631 -6.89 -4.69 35.41
C ALA A 631 -6.87 -3.74 36.63
N ALA A 632 -7.36 -2.51 36.49
CA ALA A 632 -7.46 -1.54 37.59
C ALA A 632 -8.41 -2.02 38.70
N GLN A 633 -9.53 -2.66 38.34
CA GLN A 633 -10.46 -3.27 39.31
C GLN A 633 -9.85 -4.50 40.01
N GLU A 634 -9.09 -5.33 39.27
CA GLU A 634 -8.47 -6.55 39.80
C GLU A 634 -7.13 -6.31 40.52
N ALA A 635 -6.60 -5.08 40.47
CA ALA A 635 -5.24 -4.70 40.89
C ALA A 635 -4.88 -5.00 42.35
N ALA A 636 -5.86 -5.22 43.22
CA ALA A 636 -5.63 -5.66 44.60
C ALA A 636 -5.16 -7.13 44.69
N THR A 637 -5.43 -7.95 43.67
CA THR A 637 -5.23 -9.41 43.69
C THR A 637 -4.34 -9.92 42.56
N ARG A 638 -4.37 -9.26 41.40
CA ARG A 638 -3.81 -9.74 40.13
C ARG A 638 -3.06 -8.64 39.40
N LYS A 639 -1.97 -9.01 38.74
CA LYS A 639 -1.39 -8.23 37.63
C LYS A 639 -1.86 -8.84 36.31
N ILE A 640 -2.32 -8.02 35.36
CA ILE A 640 -2.65 -8.47 34.00
C ILE A 640 -1.51 -8.10 33.05
N ILE A 641 -1.17 -8.98 32.11
CA ILE A 641 -0.26 -8.73 30.99
C ILE A 641 -0.91 -9.25 29.70
N ILE A 642 -0.92 -8.43 28.66
CA ILE A 642 -1.55 -8.68 27.36
C ILE A 642 -0.48 -9.10 26.35
N PHE A 643 -0.76 -10.17 25.58
CA PHE A 643 0.02 -10.55 24.39
C PHE A 643 -0.81 -10.36 23.12
N SER A 644 -0.18 -9.85 22.06
CA SER A 644 -0.88 -9.64 20.77
C SER A 644 0.06 -9.65 19.55
N GLY A 645 -0.53 -9.43 18.39
CA GLY A 645 0.05 -8.58 17.34
C GLY A 645 -0.94 -7.44 17.07
N MET A 646 -0.48 -6.20 16.91
CA MET A 646 -1.40 -5.07 16.70
C MET A 646 -2.15 -5.20 15.38
N LEU A 647 -3.44 -4.84 15.35
CA LEU A 647 -4.27 -4.84 14.12
C LEU A 647 -3.97 -3.62 13.23
N ASN A 648 -2.71 -3.50 12.83
CA ASN A 648 -2.20 -2.36 12.07
C ASN A 648 -2.97 -2.19 10.75
N LYS A 649 -3.36 -0.95 10.46
CA LYS A 649 -4.11 -0.62 9.25
C LYS A 649 -3.29 -0.87 7.99
N LEU A 650 -3.91 -1.53 7.01
CA LEU A 650 -3.66 -1.23 5.59
C LEU A 650 -3.76 0.30 5.41
N GLN A 651 -2.63 0.93 5.09
CA GLN A 651 -2.48 2.38 4.99
C GLN A 651 -3.42 3.00 3.95
N GLY A 652 -3.80 4.27 4.18
CA GLY A 652 -4.70 5.03 3.31
C GLY A 652 -4.06 5.46 1.98
N GLN A 653 -4.80 6.25 1.21
CA GLN A 653 -4.21 7.01 0.09
C GLN A 653 -3.42 8.22 0.62
N PRO A 654 -2.43 8.74 -0.12
CA PRO A 654 -1.81 10.04 0.16
C PRO A 654 -2.84 11.17 0.13
N GLU A 655 -2.61 12.26 0.88
CA GLU A 655 -3.47 13.45 0.92
C GLU A 655 -3.69 14.05 -0.48
N SER A 656 -2.65 14.12 -1.30
CA SER A 656 -2.75 14.63 -2.68
C SER A 656 -3.71 13.83 -3.57
N TYR A 657 -4.06 12.57 -3.20
CA TYR A 657 -5.03 11.75 -3.93
C TYR A 657 -6.42 12.40 -3.99
N GLU A 658 -6.79 13.25 -3.03
CA GLU A 658 -8.06 13.99 -3.06
C GLU A 658 -8.22 14.80 -4.36
N LYS A 659 -7.12 15.37 -4.88
CA LYS A 659 -7.09 16.07 -6.18
C LYS A 659 -7.59 15.22 -7.34
N LYS A 660 -7.47 13.89 -7.27
CA LYS A 660 -7.94 12.97 -8.33
C LYS A 660 -9.45 13.14 -8.60
N SER A 661 -10.24 13.50 -7.59
CA SER A 661 -11.67 13.81 -7.73
C SER A 661 -11.96 14.96 -8.72
N LEU A 662 -10.98 15.85 -8.94
CA LEU A 662 -11.06 16.96 -9.89
C LEU A 662 -10.86 16.52 -11.35
N TYR A 663 -10.40 15.28 -11.59
CA TYR A 663 -9.97 14.80 -12.91
C TYR A 663 -10.77 13.60 -13.41
N ARG A 664 -11.59 13.81 -14.45
CA ARG A 664 -12.35 12.74 -15.12
C ARG A 664 -11.56 12.21 -16.31
N PHE A 665 -10.91 11.07 -16.14
CA PHE A 665 -10.05 10.44 -17.16
C PHE A 665 -10.85 9.92 -18.37
N GLY A 666 -10.47 10.40 -19.56
CA GLY A 666 -10.99 9.96 -20.86
C GLY A 666 -10.11 8.89 -21.53
N ARG A 667 -9.96 8.97 -22.86
CA ARG A 667 -9.19 7.99 -23.66
C ARG A 667 -7.68 8.05 -23.39
N THR A 668 -6.99 6.96 -23.69
CA THR A 668 -5.52 6.92 -23.74
C THR A 668 -5.02 7.66 -24.98
N LEU A 669 -4.07 8.57 -24.78
CA LEU A 669 -3.41 9.36 -25.82
C LEU A 669 -2.10 8.71 -26.28
N GLY A 670 -1.40 8.03 -25.37
CA GLY A 670 -0.16 7.30 -25.65
C GLY A 670 0.29 6.43 -24.49
N ALA A 671 1.34 5.64 -24.71
CA ALA A 671 2.02 4.86 -23.67
C ALA A 671 3.52 4.81 -23.94
N GLY A 672 4.32 5.06 -22.91
CA GLY A 672 5.78 5.12 -22.98
C GLY A 672 6.44 4.19 -21.97
N THR A 673 7.77 4.26 -21.86
CA THR A 673 8.61 3.34 -21.06
C THR A 673 8.21 3.22 -19.59
N TYR A 674 7.66 4.29 -19.00
CA TYR A 674 7.38 4.37 -17.55
C TYR A 674 5.89 4.48 -17.19
N GLY A 675 4.99 4.59 -18.16
CA GLY A 675 3.58 4.89 -17.88
C GLY A 675 2.71 5.15 -19.10
N ILE A 676 1.43 5.44 -18.85
CA ILE A 676 0.42 5.77 -19.87
C ILE A 676 0.03 7.24 -19.79
N VAL A 677 -0.30 7.86 -20.93
CA VAL A 677 -0.85 9.22 -21.00
C VAL A 677 -2.31 9.13 -21.38
N ARG A 678 -3.20 9.74 -20.59
CA ARG A 678 -4.64 9.82 -20.85
C ARG A 678 -5.08 11.27 -20.93
N GLU A 679 -6.13 11.57 -21.68
CA GLU A 679 -6.83 12.85 -21.51
C GLU A 679 -7.62 12.83 -20.19
N ALA A 680 -7.89 14.00 -19.59
CA ALA A 680 -8.89 14.15 -18.55
C ALA A 680 -9.61 15.49 -18.65
N ASP A 681 -10.87 15.53 -18.23
CA ASP A 681 -11.56 16.80 -17.94
C ASP A 681 -11.17 17.27 -16.53
N SER A 682 -10.85 18.56 -16.40
CA SER A 682 -10.51 19.24 -15.14
C SER A 682 -11.31 20.55 -14.98
N PRO A 683 -11.33 21.19 -13.80
CA PRO A 683 -12.05 22.45 -13.58
C PRO A 683 -11.60 23.59 -14.50
N GLN A 684 -10.36 23.54 -15.01
CA GLN A 684 -9.78 24.53 -15.91
C GLN A 684 -9.83 24.11 -17.40
N GLY A 685 -10.57 23.05 -17.74
CA GLY A 685 -10.69 22.51 -19.10
C GLY A 685 -10.03 21.13 -19.27
N LYS A 686 -9.81 20.72 -20.53
CA LYS A 686 -9.16 19.43 -20.83
C LYS A 686 -7.64 19.49 -20.62
N VAL A 687 -7.10 18.42 -20.04
CA VAL A 687 -5.68 18.24 -19.70
C VAL A 687 -5.18 16.89 -20.18
N ALA A 688 -3.86 16.75 -20.31
CA ALA A 688 -3.21 15.45 -20.45
C ALA A 688 -2.66 15.02 -19.07
N VAL A 689 -2.83 13.74 -18.73
CA VAL A 689 -2.35 13.17 -17.46
C VAL A 689 -1.45 11.98 -17.76
N LYS A 690 -0.16 12.12 -17.42
CA LYS A 690 0.85 11.08 -17.48
C LYS A 690 0.83 10.30 -16.16
N ILE A 691 0.48 9.01 -16.24
CA ILE A 691 0.28 8.09 -15.12
C ILE A 691 1.47 7.14 -15.06
N ILE A 692 2.35 7.33 -14.08
CA ILE A 692 3.57 6.54 -13.88
C ILE A 692 3.32 5.55 -12.74
N LEU A 693 3.60 4.27 -12.96
CA LEU A 693 3.42 3.24 -11.93
C LEU A 693 4.61 3.26 -10.95
N LYS A 694 4.35 3.40 -9.64
CA LYS A 694 5.42 3.41 -8.61
C LYS A 694 6.25 2.13 -8.63
N LYS A 695 5.63 0.98 -8.95
CA LYS A 695 6.36 -0.30 -9.14
C LYS A 695 7.42 -0.23 -10.26
N SER A 696 7.19 0.55 -11.31
CA SER A 696 8.08 0.66 -12.47
C SER A 696 9.23 1.65 -12.30
N VAL A 697 9.20 2.47 -11.25
CA VAL A 697 10.27 3.45 -10.91
C VAL A 697 10.86 3.20 -9.51
N ARG A 698 10.61 2.02 -8.92
CA ARG A 698 11.04 1.67 -7.57
C ARG A 698 12.57 1.68 -7.43
N GLY A 699 13.09 2.40 -6.45
CA GLY A 699 14.53 2.66 -6.26
C GLY A 699 15.10 3.78 -7.15
N ASN A 700 14.28 4.36 -8.04
CA ASN A 700 14.61 5.51 -8.90
C ASN A 700 13.53 6.61 -8.80
N GLU A 701 12.75 6.65 -7.71
CA GLU A 701 11.58 7.53 -7.54
C GLU A 701 11.94 9.01 -7.71
N GLN A 702 13.16 9.39 -7.36
CA GLN A 702 13.70 10.73 -7.55
C GLN A 702 13.57 11.22 -9.00
N MET A 703 13.73 10.35 -10.01
CA MET A 703 13.59 10.74 -11.42
C MET A 703 12.20 11.31 -11.76
N VAL A 704 11.15 10.88 -11.05
CA VAL A 704 9.78 11.39 -11.26
C VAL A 704 9.61 12.76 -10.58
N TYR A 705 10.21 12.96 -9.41
CA TYR A 705 10.24 14.27 -8.76
C TYR A 705 11.12 15.26 -9.53
N ASP A 706 12.21 14.80 -10.13
CA ASP A 706 13.07 15.59 -11.03
C ASP A 706 12.30 16.01 -12.30
N GLU A 707 11.51 15.10 -12.91
CA GLU A 707 10.63 15.44 -14.04
C GLU A 707 9.58 16.49 -13.63
N MET A 708 8.96 16.33 -12.46
CA MET A 708 7.99 17.31 -11.93
C MET A 708 8.62 18.68 -11.65
N GLU A 709 9.78 18.74 -11.00
CA GLU A 709 10.47 19.99 -10.70
C GLU A 709 11.02 20.67 -11.97
N LEU A 710 11.50 19.89 -12.94
CA LEU A 710 11.91 20.41 -14.25
C LEU A 710 10.71 21.03 -14.97
N LEU A 711 9.59 20.30 -15.11
CA LEU A 711 8.38 20.80 -15.78
C LEU A 711 7.79 22.05 -15.10
N GLN A 712 7.81 22.12 -13.77
CA GLN A 712 7.35 23.30 -13.01
C GLN A 712 8.20 24.57 -13.26
N ARG A 713 9.43 24.42 -13.78
CA ARG A 713 10.33 25.53 -14.11
C ARG A 713 10.25 25.96 -15.59
N LEU A 714 9.49 25.25 -16.44
CA LEU A 714 9.34 25.59 -17.87
C LEU A 714 8.11 26.49 -18.11
N ASN A 715 8.32 27.55 -18.90
CA ASN A 715 7.27 28.43 -19.40
C ASN A 715 7.75 29.04 -20.73
N HIS A 716 7.24 28.50 -21.85
CA HIS A 716 7.63 28.87 -23.21
C HIS A 716 6.49 28.51 -24.19
N PRO A 717 6.13 29.35 -25.18
CA PRO A 717 4.98 29.11 -26.08
C PRO A 717 5.10 27.87 -26.97
N HIS A 718 6.29 27.26 -27.06
CA HIS A 718 6.56 26.03 -27.81
C HIS A 718 6.85 24.82 -26.91
N ILE A 719 6.40 24.83 -25.66
CA ILE A 719 6.53 23.73 -24.69
C ILE A 719 5.17 23.55 -23.97
N VAL A 720 4.74 22.31 -23.73
CA VAL A 720 3.48 22.04 -23.01
C VAL A 720 3.53 22.54 -21.55
N HIS A 721 2.54 23.32 -21.13
CA HIS A 721 2.52 23.86 -19.76
C HIS A 721 2.17 22.78 -18.73
N PHE A 722 2.96 22.72 -17.65
CA PHE A 722 2.60 22.02 -16.42
C PHE A 722 1.33 22.64 -15.80
N ARG A 723 0.46 21.80 -15.22
CA ARG A 723 -0.83 22.24 -14.63
C ARG A 723 -0.97 21.84 -13.17
N ASP A 724 -0.74 20.58 -12.85
CA ASP A 724 -0.74 20.08 -11.46
C ASP A 724 -0.05 18.71 -11.35
N TRP A 725 0.12 18.20 -10.12
CA TRP A 725 0.45 16.80 -9.86
C TRP A 725 -0.23 16.26 -8.60
N PHE A 726 -0.39 14.94 -8.56
CA PHE A 726 -0.84 14.18 -7.39
C PHE A 726 -0.34 12.74 -7.42
N GLU A 727 -0.60 11.98 -6.36
CA GLU A 727 -0.21 10.56 -6.26
C GLU A 727 -1.29 9.71 -5.58
N SER A 728 -1.30 8.43 -5.91
CA SER A 728 -1.94 7.38 -5.11
C SER A 728 -0.88 6.56 -4.37
N ARG A 729 -1.31 5.56 -3.61
CA ARG A 729 -0.42 4.55 -3.02
C ARG A 729 0.49 3.87 -4.06
N ASP A 730 0.01 3.72 -5.30
CA ASP A 730 0.60 2.89 -6.37
C ASP A 730 1.06 3.66 -7.63
N LYS A 731 0.64 4.93 -7.82
CA LYS A 731 0.84 5.71 -9.06
C LYS A 731 1.22 7.16 -8.77
N TYR A 732 2.02 7.76 -9.64
CA TYR A 732 2.19 9.21 -9.78
C TYR A 732 1.34 9.72 -10.95
N TYR A 733 0.80 10.93 -10.82
CA TYR A 733 -0.01 11.60 -11.84
C TYR A 733 0.58 12.99 -12.11
N ILE A 734 1.14 13.19 -13.30
CA ILE A 734 1.64 14.49 -13.79
C ILE A 734 0.58 15.05 -14.76
N VAL A 735 0.10 16.27 -14.52
CA VAL A 735 -0.94 16.93 -15.33
C VAL A 735 -0.33 18.08 -16.13
N THR A 736 -0.51 18.05 -17.44
CA THR A 736 -0.08 19.11 -18.38
C THR A 736 -1.26 19.60 -19.22
N GLU A 737 -1.07 20.64 -20.02
CA GLU A 737 -2.06 20.98 -21.05
C GLU A 737 -2.26 19.84 -22.06
N LEU A 738 -3.44 19.83 -22.70
CA LEU A 738 -3.77 18.90 -23.77
C LEU A 738 -3.56 19.58 -25.13
N ALA A 739 -2.52 19.18 -25.86
CA ALA A 739 -2.39 19.50 -27.27
C ALA A 739 -3.50 18.77 -28.07
N THR A 740 -4.28 19.53 -28.85
CA THR A 740 -5.48 19.03 -29.58
C THR A 740 -5.39 19.17 -31.10
N GLY A 741 -4.33 19.79 -31.63
CA GLY A 741 -4.10 19.99 -33.07
C GLY A 741 -3.45 18.82 -33.81
N GLY A 742 -3.22 17.69 -33.12
CA GLY A 742 -2.56 16.51 -33.68
C GLY A 742 -1.04 16.61 -33.75
N GLU A 743 -0.40 15.56 -34.27
CA GLU A 743 1.04 15.51 -34.52
C GLU A 743 1.44 16.33 -35.76
N LEU A 744 2.69 16.79 -35.78
CA LEU A 744 3.26 17.58 -36.86
C LEU A 744 2.94 17.05 -38.27
N PHE A 745 3.30 15.80 -38.56
CA PHE A 745 3.17 15.23 -39.91
C PHE A 745 1.72 14.91 -40.31
N ASP A 746 0.86 14.53 -39.35
CA ASP A 746 -0.56 14.27 -39.63
C ASP A 746 -1.25 15.56 -40.11
N ARG A 747 -1.00 16.68 -39.41
CA ARG A 747 -1.54 17.99 -39.78
C ARG A 747 -1.03 18.51 -41.13
N ILE A 748 0.24 18.25 -41.46
CA ILE A 748 0.80 18.56 -42.79
C ILE A 748 0.04 17.83 -43.91
N CYS A 749 -0.42 16.60 -43.68
CA CYS A 749 -1.17 15.84 -44.68
C CYS A 749 -2.58 16.39 -44.94
N GLU A 750 -3.22 16.92 -43.91
CA GLU A 750 -4.54 17.55 -43.94
C GLU A 750 -4.52 18.91 -44.65
N TYR A 751 -3.40 19.65 -44.57
CA TYR A 751 -3.31 21.03 -45.05
C TYR A 751 -3.28 21.25 -46.58
N GLY A 752 -3.21 20.17 -47.38
CA GLY A 752 -3.34 20.23 -48.84
C GLY A 752 -2.15 20.83 -49.62
N LYS A 753 -1.34 21.70 -49.01
CA LYS A 753 -0.04 22.19 -49.51
C LYS A 753 0.92 22.35 -48.33
N PHE A 754 2.20 22.02 -48.52
CA PHE A 754 3.26 22.28 -47.54
C PHE A 754 4.59 22.49 -48.26
N THR A 755 5.23 23.63 -48.03
CA THR A 755 6.43 24.07 -48.77
C THR A 755 7.71 23.99 -47.95
N GLU A 756 8.86 24.11 -48.62
CA GLU A 756 10.16 24.27 -47.94
C GLU A 756 10.18 25.48 -46.99
N LYS A 757 9.49 26.56 -47.35
CA LYS A 757 9.29 27.74 -46.50
C LYS A 757 8.45 27.45 -45.25
N ASP A 758 7.40 26.64 -45.38
CA ASP A 758 6.59 26.18 -44.24
C ASP A 758 7.40 25.23 -43.33
N ALA A 759 8.24 24.36 -43.92
CA ALA A 759 9.17 23.51 -43.19
C ALA A 759 10.22 24.33 -42.41
N SER A 760 10.76 25.40 -42.99
CA SER A 760 11.67 26.34 -42.31
C SER A 760 11.00 26.98 -41.09
N GLN A 761 9.79 27.54 -41.22
CA GLN A 761 9.07 28.13 -40.07
C GLN A 761 8.63 27.08 -39.03
N THR A 762 8.40 25.83 -39.45
CA THR A 762 8.14 24.70 -38.54
C THR A 762 9.37 24.39 -37.69
N ILE A 763 10.54 24.16 -38.32
CA ILE A 763 11.79 23.84 -37.63
C ILE A 763 12.23 24.99 -36.73
N ARG A 764 11.96 26.25 -37.12
CA ARG A 764 12.19 27.43 -36.28
C ARG A 764 11.49 27.35 -34.92
N GLN A 765 10.19 27.00 -34.88
CA GLN A 765 9.44 26.88 -33.62
C GLN A 765 10.03 25.80 -32.70
N VAL A 766 10.40 24.64 -33.26
CA VAL A 766 11.08 23.57 -32.50
C VAL A 766 12.42 24.07 -31.96
N LEU A 767 13.19 24.78 -32.78
CA LEU A 767 14.53 25.25 -32.44
C LEU A 767 14.51 26.38 -31.40
N ASP A 768 13.53 27.30 -31.44
CA ASP A 768 13.31 28.29 -30.38
C ASP A 768 12.99 27.60 -29.03
N ALA A 769 12.25 26.47 -29.02
CA ALA A 769 12.05 25.66 -27.82
C ALA A 769 13.33 24.96 -27.33
N VAL A 770 14.13 24.42 -28.26
CA VAL A 770 15.42 23.78 -27.92
C VAL A 770 16.41 24.81 -27.36
N ARG A 771 16.51 26.01 -27.93
CA ARG A 771 17.31 27.11 -27.35
C ARG A 771 16.87 27.42 -25.92
N TYR A 772 15.56 27.57 -25.68
CA TYR A 772 15.02 27.86 -24.34
C TYR A 772 15.45 26.81 -23.29
N LEU A 773 15.48 25.52 -23.65
CA LEU A 773 15.99 24.45 -22.79
C LEU A 773 17.51 24.54 -22.61
N HIS A 774 18.25 24.76 -23.70
CA HIS A 774 19.71 24.83 -23.71
C HIS A 774 20.26 26.02 -22.93
N GLU A 775 19.59 27.19 -22.96
CA GLU A 775 19.84 28.34 -22.09
C GLU A 775 19.78 27.98 -20.60
N ARG A 776 18.85 27.08 -20.23
CA ARG A 776 18.58 26.63 -18.85
C ARG A 776 19.37 25.38 -18.46
N ASN A 777 20.38 25.01 -19.26
CA ASN A 777 21.18 23.79 -19.10
C ASN A 777 20.36 22.49 -19.10
N ILE A 778 19.20 22.47 -19.76
CA ILE A 778 18.37 21.28 -19.94
C ILE A 778 18.65 20.66 -21.31
N VAL A 779 18.78 19.33 -21.36
CA VAL A 779 18.87 18.53 -22.60
C VAL A 779 17.63 17.63 -22.68
N HIS A 780 16.97 17.57 -23.84
CA HIS A 780 15.70 16.86 -24.01
C HIS A 780 15.88 15.35 -24.20
N ARG A 781 16.87 14.95 -25.02
CA ARG A 781 17.31 13.57 -25.31
C ARG A 781 16.33 12.65 -26.03
N ASP A 782 15.06 13.02 -26.19
CA ASP A 782 14.09 12.30 -27.04
C ASP A 782 13.31 13.24 -27.97
N LEU A 783 14.02 14.06 -28.76
CA LEU A 783 13.39 14.83 -29.83
C LEU A 783 13.05 13.91 -31.01
N LYS A 784 11.76 13.80 -31.31
CA LYS A 784 11.21 12.99 -32.40
C LYS A 784 9.84 13.55 -32.84
N PRO A 785 9.34 13.22 -34.05
CA PRO A 785 8.10 13.81 -34.56
C PRO A 785 6.85 13.52 -33.71
N GLU A 786 6.80 12.37 -33.05
CA GLU A 786 5.71 11.98 -32.14
C GLU A 786 5.57 12.92 -30.93
N ASN A 787 6.66 13.58 -30.54
CA ASN A 787 6.73 14.52 -29.42
C ASN A 787 6.48 15.98 -29.85
N LEU A 788 6.20 16.22 -31.14
CA LEU A 788 5.91 17.54 -31.72
C LEU A 788 4.42 17.63 -32.08
N LEU A 789 3.66 18.27 -31.19
CA LEU A 789 2.19 18.35 -31.26
C LEU A 789 1.74 19.80 -31.50
N TYR A 790 0.64 20.01 -32.19
CA TYR A 790 0.02 21.34 -32.29
C TYR A 790 -0.94 21.58 -31.12
N ALA A 791 -0.85 22.74 -30.47
CA ALA A 791 -1.63 23.03 -29.26
C ALA A 791 -3.15 22.94 -29.50
N THR A 792 -3.62 23.44 -30.65
CA THR A 792 -5.03 23.42 -31.07
C THR A 792 -5.19 23.15 -32.57
N ALA A 793 -6.39 22.77 -33.00
CA ALA A 793 -6.69 22.55 -34.42
C ALA A 793 -6.72 23.83 -35.28
N ALA A 794 -6.73 25.03 -34.67
CA ALA A 794 -6.83 26.31 -35.38
C ALA A 794 -5.62 26.58 -36.29
N VAL A 795 -5.87 27.00 -37.53
CA VAL A 795 -4.91 27.28 -38.63
C VAL A 795 -3.49 27.65 -38.19
N ASP A 796 -3.40 28.66 -37.34
CA ASP A 796 -2.22 29.40 -36.88
C ASP A 796 -1.64 28.90 -35.55
N SER A 797 -2.19 27.81 -35.00
CA SER A 797 -1.82 27.26 -33.70
C SER A 797 -0.34 26.86 -33.62
N PRO A 798 0.38 27.22 -32.55
CA PRO A 798 1.79 26.93 -32.40
C PRO A 798 2.06 25.43 -32.24
N LEU A 799 3.24 25.02 -32.70
CA LEU A 799 3.81 23.71 -32.40
C LEU A 799 4.39 23.73 -30.97
N VAL A 800 4.12 22.70 -30.18
CA VAL A 800 4.61 22.52 -28.80
C VAL A 800 5.35 21.19 -28.65
N LEU A 801 6.45 21.23 -27.90
CA LEU A 801 7.23 20.04 -27.51
C LEU A 801 6.61 19.38 -26.27
N ALA A 802 6.47 18.05 -26.32
CA ALA A 802 5.86 17.22 -25.29
C ALA A 802 6.75 16.02 -24.87
N ASP A 803 6.39 15.39 -23.74
CA ASP A 803 7.06 14.29 -23.04
C ASP A 803 8.54 14.51 -22.64
N PHE A 804 8.73 15.06 -21.43
CA PHE A 804 10.03 15.30 -20.81
C PHE A 804 10.56 14.09 -20.02
N GLY A 805 9.99 12.89 -20.20
CA GLY A 805 10.25 11.69 -19.39
C GLY A 805 11.68 11.13 -19.38
N ILE A 806 12.58 11.66 -20.20
CA ILE A 806 14.04 11.43 -20.08
C ILE A 806 14.87 12.72 -20.22
N ALA A 807 14.26 13.90 -20.12
CA ALA A 807 15.00 15.17 -20.09
C ALA A 807 15.90 15.23 -18.84
N LYS A 808 16.99 15.99 -18.90
CA LYS A 808 17.86 16.21 -17.74
C LYS A 808 18.45 17.61 -17.70
N MET A 809 18.48 18.20 -16.50
CA MET A 809 19.25 19.40 -16.17
C MET A 809 20.71 19.03 -15.87
N LEU A 810 21.64 19.80 -16.41
CA LEU A 810 23.08 19.72 -16.12
C LEU A 810 23.42 20.66 -14.97
N GLU A 811 24.31 20.23 -14.06
CA GLU A 811 24.79 21.02 -12.92
C GLU A 811 25.83 22.06 -13.39
N SER A 812 26.65 21.70 -14.39
CA SER A 812 27.54 22.61 -15.12
C SER A 812 27.30 22.55 -16.65
N PRO A 813 27.58 23.63 -17.41
CA PRO A 813 27.54 23.60 -18.87
C PRO A 813 28.50 22.60 -19.53
N SER A 814 29.47 22.09 -18.76
CA SER A 814 30.49 21.10 -19.16
C SER A 814 30.15 19.67 -18.74
N ASP A 815 29.00 19.41 -18.11
CA ASP A 815 28.63 18.06 -17.70
C ASP A 815 28.31 17.16 -18.90
N VAL A 816 28.72 15.90 -18.79
CA VAL A 816 28.58 14.91 -19.85
C VAL A 816 27.75 13.73 -19.34
N LEU A 817 26.70 13.39 -20.09
CA LEU A 817 25.79 12.29 -19.76
C LEU A 817 26.23 11.01 -20.47
N THR A 818 26.36 9.91 -19.72
CA THR A 818 26.81 8.59 -20.23
C THR A 818 25.69 7.55 -20.33
N SER A 819 24.47 7.88 -19.87
CA SER A 819 23.30 7.02 -19.97
C SER A 819 22.76 6.96 -21.41
N MET A 820 22.75 5.77 -22.02
CA MET A 820 22.05 5.54 -23.30
C MET A 820 20.58 5.97 -23.19
N ALA A 821 20.11 6.80 -24.12
CA ALA A 821 18.84 7.49 -24.09
C ALA A 821 18.34 7.81 -25.52
N GLY A 822 17.06 8.14 -25.66
CA GLY A 822 16.45 8.57 -26.93
C GLY A 822 16.00 7.43 -27.85
N SER A 823 15.12 7.78 -28.79
CA SER A 823 14.51 6.84 -29.75
C SER A 823 15.48 6.47 -30.90
N PHE A 824 15.51 5.18 -31.26
CA PHE A 824 16.33 4.69 -32.39
C PHE A 824 16.00 5.41 -33.70
N GLY A 825 17.02 5.66 -34.52
CA GLY A 825 16.93 6.46 -35.75
C GLY A 825 17.04 7.97 -35.53
N TYR A 826 16.64 8.50 -34.36
CA TYR A 826 16.75 9.93 -34.02
C TYR A 826 17.89 10.24 -33.04
N ALA A 827 18.32 9.28 -32.22
CA ALA A 827 19.43 9.44 -31.29
C ALA A 827 20.79 9.67 -31.99
N ALA A 828 21.66 10.48 -31.38
CA ALA A 828 23.00 10.77 -31.90
C ALA A 828 23.98 9.60 -31.65
N PRO A 829 25.01 9.40 -32.50
CA PRO A 829 25.93 8.26 -32.39
C PRO A 829 26.65 8.21 -31.04
N GLU A 830 27.06 9.34 -30.47
CA GLU A 830 27.70 9.40 -29.15
C GLU A 830 26.77 8.96 -27.99
N VAL A 831 25.45 9.09 -28.16
CA VAL A 831 24.43 8.63 -27.21
C VAL A 831 24.25 7.12 -27.31
N MET A 832 24.23 6.59 -28.54
CA MET A 832 24.13 5.15 -28.80
C MET A 832 25.40 4.39 -28.36
N LEU A 833 26.57 5.02 -28.50
CA LEU A 833 27.86 4.45 -28.09
C LEU A 833 28.19 4.66 -26.59
N LYS A 834 27.42 5.49 -25.88
CA LYS A 834 27.70 5.93 -24.49
C LYS A 834 29.05 6.68 -24.34
N GLU A 835 29.59 7.23 -25.43
CA GLU A 835 30.85 7.99 -25.46
C GLU A 835 30.76 9.34 -24.71
N GLY A 836 29.54 9.76 -24.36
CA GLY A 836 29.26 10.94 -23.55
C GLY A 836 28.62 12.07 -24.36
N HIS A 837 27.47 12.57 -23.93
CA HIS A 837 26.66 13.55 -24.66
C HIS A 837 26.16 14.70 -23.77
N GLY A 838 25.78 15.80 -24.43
CA GLY A 838 25.10 16.95 -23.81
C GLY A 838 24.16 17.62 -24.80
N LYS A 839 24.04 18.95 -24.73
CA LYS A 839 23.20 19.79 -25.61
C LYS A 839 23.30 19.45 -27.11
N PRO A 840 24.46 19.12 -27.71
CA PRO A 840 24.55 18.77 -29.14
C PRO A 840 23.74 17.54 -29.57
N ALA A 841 23.34 16.65 -28.65
CA ALA A 841 22.54 15.48 -28.99
C ALA A 841 21.14 15.86 -29.52
N ASP A 842 20.50 16.87 -28.91
CA ASP A 842 19.21 17.40 -29.37
C ASP A 842 19.31 17.99 -30.79
N MET A 843 20.44 18.63 -31.10
CA MET A 843 20.71 19.25 -32.41
C MET A 843 20.81 18.20 -33.53
N TRP A 844 21.39 17.03 -33.24
CA TRP A 844 21.43 15.91 -34.18
C TRP A 844 20.02 15.37 -34.46
N SER A 845 19.22 15.14 -33.42
CA SER A 845 17.84 14.67 -33.57
C SER A 845 16.99 15.66 -34.37
N LEU A 846 17.18 16.97 -34.16
CA LEU A 846 16.56 18.01 -34.99
C LEU A 846 17.02 17.95 -36.46
N GLY A 847 18.28 17.60 -36.72
CA GLY A 847 18.80 17.34 -38.07
C GLY A 847 18.11 16.17 -38.77
N VAL A 848 17.88 15.06 -38.05
CA VAL A 848 17.12 13.90 -38.57
C VAL A 848 15.66 14.27 -38.87
N ILE A 849 15.01 15.02 -37.98
CA ILE A 849 13.65 15.53 -38.17
C ILE A 849 13.60 16.45 -39.39
N THR A 850 14.53 17.40 -39.52
CA THR A 850 14.60 18.35 -40.64
C THR A 850 14.80 17.63 -41.98
N TYR A 851 15.73 16.68 -42.05
CA TYR A 851 15.94 15.85 -43.24
C TYR A 851 14.65 15.10 -43.63
N THR A 852 14.01 14.44 -42.65
CA THR A 852 12.79 13.68 -42.88
C THR A 852 11.62 14.56 -43.35
N LEU A 853 11.50 15.77 -42.77
CA LEU A 853 10.49 16.77 -43.12
C LEU A 853 10.65 17.31 -44.56
N LEU A 854 11.88 17.37 -45.07
CA LEU A 854 12.17 17.91 -46.41
C LEU A 854 12.13 16.87 -47.55
N CYS A 855 12.21 15.57 -47.28
CA CYS A 855 12.26 14.57 -48.36
C CYS A 855 11.44 13.29 -48.16
N GLY A 856 10.75 13.13 -47.03
CA GLY A 856 9.90 11.96 -46.78
C GLY A 856 10.65 10.64 -46.60
N TYR A 857 11.85 10.65 -46.03
CA TYR A 857 12.53 9.46 -45.50
C TYR A 857 13.65 9.84 -44.52
N SER A 858 14.03 8.91 -43.64
CA SER A 858 15.14 9.09 -42.71
C SER A 858 16.49 9.10 -43.44
N PRO A 859 17.48 9.93 -43.02
CA PRO A 859 18.83 9.94 -43.59
C PRO A 859 19.58 8.62 -43.34
N PHE A 860 19.28 7.95 -42.22
CA PHE A 860 19.81 6.63 -41.84
C PHE A 860 18.66 5.62 -41.86
N ARG A 861 18.88 4.41 -42.38
CA ARG A 861 17.81 3.46 -42.73
C ARG A 861 17.93 2.09 -42.06
N SER A 862 19.05 1.76 -41.43
CA SER A 862 19.20 0.44 -40.80
C SER A 862 18.29 0.27 -39.58
N GLU A 863 17.69 -0.92 -39.48
CA GLU A 863 16.88 -1.35 -38.33
C GLU A 863 17.72 -2.14 -37.29
N ASN A 864 19.00 -2.42 -37.57
CA ASN A 864 19.96 -3.03 -36.66
C ASN A 864 20.85 -1.95 -36.03
N LEU A 865 21.00 -1.96 -34.70
CA LEU A 865 21.76 -0.95 -33.95
C LEU A 865 23.24 -0.88 -34.36
N SER A 866 23.90 -2.03 -34.59
CA SER A 866 25.31 -2.04 -34.99
C SER A 866 25.50 -1.36 -36.35
N ASP A 867 24.68 -1.77 -37.32
CA ASP A 867 24.75 -1.29 -38.70
C ASP A 867 24.26 0.18 -38.78
N LEU A 868 23.33 0.60 -37.92
CA LEU A 868 22.87 2.00 -37.79
C LEU A 868 23.97 2.90 -37.21
N ILE A 869 24.72 2.42 -36.22
CA ILE A 869 25.90 3.12 -35.69
C ILE A 869 26.97 3.24 -36.79
N GLU A 870 27.18 2.21 -37.60
CA GLU A 870 28.09 2.27 -38.74
C GLU A 870 27.58 3.21 -39.86
N GLU A 871 26.29 3.19 -40.18
CA GLU A 871 25.64 4.10 -41.13
C GLU A 871 25.74 5.55 -40.66
N CYS A 872 25.66 5.82 -39.35
CA CYS A 872 25.94 7.15 -38.79
C CYS A 872 27.43 7.50 -38.89
N ARG A 873 28.36 6.64 -38.43
CA ARG A 873 29.80 6.96 -38.34
C ARG A 873 30.49 7.07 -39.71
N HIS A 874 30.10 6.26 -40.68
CA HIS A 874 30.79 6.10 -41.96
C HIS A 874 29.90 6.41 -43.18
N GLY A 875 28.58 6.41 -43.02
CA GLY A 875 27.65 6.79 -44.08
C GLY A 875 27.67 8.30 -44.34
N LYS A 876 28.03 8.69 -45.57
CA LYS A 876 27.80 10.06 -46.03
C LYS A 876 26.30 10.27 -46.24
N ILE A 877 25.75 11.37 -45.70
CA ILE A 877 24.34 11.75 -45.86
C ILE A 877 24.01 11.83 -47.36
N GLN A 878 23.08 10.99 -47.83
CA GLN A 878 22.78 10.84 -49.26
C GLN A 878 21.56 11.66 -49.67
N PHE A 879 21.80 12.86 -50.20
CA PHE A 879 20.76 13.70 -50.79
C PHE A 879 20.34 13.15 -52.18
N HIS A 880 19.58 12.04 -52.20
CA HIS A 880 19.13 11.37 -53.44
C HIS A 880 18.40 12.35 -54.38
N GLU A 881 18.93 12.55 -55.59
CA GLU A 881 18.49 13.59 -56.52
C GLU A 881 16.97 13.62 -56.77
N ARG A 882 16.34 12.43 -56.86
CA ARG A 882 14.88 12.25 -57.03
C ARG A 882 14.03 13.08 -56.06
N TYR A 883 14.53 13.31 -54.84
CA TYR A 883 13.80 13.99 -53.76
C TYR A 883 14.43 15.34 -53.37
N TRP A 884 15.68 15.56 -53.77
CA TRP A 884 16.49 16.70 -53.32
C TRP A 884 16.89 17.66 -54.45
N ARG A 885 16.46 17.43 -55.70
CA ARG A 885 16.75 18.33 -56.84
C ARG A 885 16.22 19.74 -56.58
N ASP A 886 14.96 19.85 -56.16
CA ASP A 886 14.21 21.10 -56.11
C ASP A 886 14.18 21.75 -54.71
N VAL A 887 14.84 21.11 -53.72
CA VAL A 887 15.07 21.65 -52.37
C VAL A 887 16.34 22.52 -52.37
N SER A 888 16.36 23.64 -51.64
CA SER A 888 17.47 24.61 -51.70
C SER A 888 18.85 24.05 -51.31
N ALA A 889 19.90 24.80 -51.66
CA ALA A 889 21.27 24.49 -51.22
C ALA A 889 21.46 24.75 -49.71
N ASP A 890 20.93 25.87 -49.19
CA ASP A 890 21.03 26.21 -47.77
C ASP A 890 20.30 25.22 -46.86
N ALA A 891 19.21 24.58 -47.31
CA ALA A 891 18.57 23.49 -46.56
C ALA A 891 19.52 22.30 -46.32
N LYS A 892 20.31 21.95 -47.35
CA LYS A 892 21.30 20.87 -47.29
C LYS A 892 22.50 21.29 -46.45
N GLU A 893 22.96 22.54 -46.58
CA GLU A 893 23.99 23.14 -45.71
C GLU A 893 23.57 23.08 -44.22
N PHE A 894 22.34 23.53 -43.92
CA PHE A 894 21.76 23.50 -42.58
C PHE A 894 21.72 22.09 -41.97
N ILE A 895 21.25 21.11 -42.73
CA ILE A 895 21.22 19.69 -42.30
C ILE A 895 22.63 19.17 -42.00
N ASN A 896 23.63 19.48 -42.83
CA ASN A 896 25.00 19.03 -42.59
C ASN A 896 25.61 19.66 -41.32
N CYS A 897 25.24 20.90 -40.99
CA CYS A 897 25.64 21.56 -39.74
C CYS A 897 25.04 20.89 -38.49
N LEU A 898 23.81 20.36 -38.59
CA LEU A 898 23.13 19.63 -37.51
C LEU A 898 23.58 18.16 -37.40
N LEU A 899 23.85 17.49 -38.52
CA LEU A 899 24.28 16.09 -38.58
C LEU A 899 25.82 15.95 -38.66
N THR A 900 26.55 16.91 -38.10
CA THR A 900 28.01 16.83 -37.95
C THR A 900 28.38 15.84 -36.83
N LEU A 901 29.26 14.88 -37.14
CA LEU A 901 29.60 13.77 -36.23
C LEU A 901 30.37 14.23 -34.99
N ASP A 902 31.32 15.14 -35.14
CA ASP A 902 32.04 15.72 -33.99
C ASP A 902 31.10 16.66 -33.22
N GLN A 903 30.65 16.24 -32.04
CA GLN A 903 29.73 17.01 -31.21
C GLN A 903 30.24 18.41 -30.82
N ASN A 904 31.55 18.67 -30.92
CA ASN A 904 32.17 19.97 -30.65
C ASN A 904 32.19 20.91 -31.88
N LYS A 905 31.85 20.38 -33.07
CA LYS A 905 31.73 21.12 -34.34
C LYS A 905 30.30 21.18 -34.88
N ARG A 906 29.37 20.47 -34.24
CA ARG A 906 27.94 20.45 -34.55
C ARG A 906 27.32 21.78 -34.10
N ALA A 907 26.52 22.40 -34.96
CA ALA A 907 25.98 23.74 -34.70
C ALA A 907 25.09 23.75 -33.44
N THR A 908 25.29 24.76 -32.60
CA THR A 908 24.46 25.04 -31.41
C THR A 908 23.09 25.60 -31.81
N ALA A 909 22.16 25.66 -30.86
CA ALA A 909 20.81 26.19 -31.13
C ALA A 909 20.85 27.65 -31.61
N ASP A 910 21.67 28.50 -31.00
CA ASP A 910 21.84 29.90 -31.39
C ASP A 910 22.46 30.07 -32.77
N GLU A 911 23.52 29.33 -33.09
CA GLU A 911 24.14 29.35 -34.42
C GLU A 911 23.13 28.90 -35.49
N ALA A 912 22.40 27.81 -35.23
CA ALA A 912 21.37 27.29 -36.11
C ALA A 912 20.26 28.33 -36.38
N LEU A 913 19.78 29.05 -35.37
CA LEU A 913 18.81 30.15 -35.52
C LEU A 913 19.30 31.27 -36.47
N THR A 914 20.61 31.47 -36.62
CA THR A 914 21.17 32.50 -37.51
C THR A 914 21.30 32.07 -38.98
N HIS A 915 21.03 30.80 -39.32
CA HIS A 915 21.24 30.26 -40.66
C HIS A 915 20.30 30.89 -41.71
N ARG A 916 20.81 31.14 -42.94
CA ARG A 916 20.06 31.78 -44.05
C ARG A 916 18.72 31.10 -44.33
N TRP A 917 18.72 29.77 -44.35
CA TRP A 917 17.53 28.94 -44.56
C TRP A 917 16.42 29.16 -43.50
N LEU A 918 16.79 29.39 -42.23
CA LEU A 918 15.83 29.59 -41.13
C LEU A 918 15.32 31.04 -41.02
N LYS A 919 16.11 32.01 -41.51
CA LYS A 919 15.66 33.40 -41.68
C LYS A 919 14.58 33.54 -42.77
N GLY A 920 14.46 32.54 -43.66
CA GLY A 920 13.54 32.55 -44.79
C GLY A 920 14.11 33.25 -46.03
N ASP A 921 15.41 33.57 -46.04
CA ASP A 921 16.08 34.31 -47.12
C ASP A 921 16.18 33.50 -48.42
N THR A 922 16.23 32.16 -48.32
CA THR A 922 16.48 31.25 -49.45
C THR A 922 15.60 29.99 -49.51
N ALA A 923 14.63 29.83 -48.61
CA ALA A 923 13.69 28.69 -48.61
C ALA A 923 12.62 28.88 -49.70
N SER A 924 12.38 27.85 -50.52
CA SER A 924 11.51 27.94 -51.71
C SER A 924 10.01 27.68 -51.43
N ASP A 925 9.16 28.06 -52.39
CA ASP A 925 7.74 27.69 -52.42
C ASP A 925 7.50 26.26 -52.99
N HIS A 926 8.54 25.44 -53.17
CA HIS A 926 8.44 24.06 -53.65
C HIS A 926 7.62 23.19 -52.67
N ASN A 927 6.65 22.45 -53.19
CA ASN A 927 5.65 21.71 -52.41
C ASN A 927 6.10 20.27 -52.11
N LEU A 928 6.49 20.04 -50.85
CA LEU A 928 7.05 18.78 -50.32
C LEU A 928 5.99 17.72 -49.99
N LEU A 929 4.71 18.10 -50.08
CA LEU A 929 3.60 17.28 -49.62
C LEU A 929 3.46 15.89 -50.29
N PRO A 930 3.75 15.67 -51.59
CA PRO A 930 3.68 14.34 -52.21
C PRO A 930 4.64 13.35 -51.55
N GLU A 931 5.87 13.78 -51.27
CA GLU A 931 6.94 13.01 -50.65
C GLU A 931 6.60 12.71 -49.18
N ILE A 932 6.11 13.71 -48.45
CA ILE A 932 5.64 13.57 -47.08
C ILE A 932 4.43 12.61 -47.00
N LYS A 933 3.50 12.65 -47.97
CA LYS A 933 2.37 11.70 -48.01
C LYS A 933 2.85 10.26 -48.26
N ALA A 934 3.86 10.05 -49.12
CA ALA A 934 4.46 8.73 -49.34
C ALA A 934 5.24 8.21 -48.12
N TYR A 935 5.92 9.10 -47.37
CA TYR A 935 6.48 8.78 -46.05
C TYR A 935 5.38 8.38 -45.07
N MET A 936 4.33 9.19 -44.99
CA MET A 936 3.23 9.04 -44.03
C MET A 936 2.44 7.76 -44.20
N ALA A 937 2.23 7.28 -45.43
CA ALA A 937 1.66 5.94 -45.65
C ALA A 937 2.52 4.83 -45.00
N ARG A 938 3.85 4.90 -45.18
CA ARG A 938 4.81 3.94 -44.60
C ARG A 938 4.98 4.13 -43.09
N ALA A 939 4.93 5.36 -42.59
CA ALA A 939 4.99 5.69 -41.17
C ALA A 939 3.72 5.24 -40.44
N LYS A 940 2.53 5.47 -41.01
CA LYS A 940 1.26 4.95 -40.47
C LYS A 940 1.20 3.42 -40.47
N LEU A 941 1.74 2.76 -41.49
CA LEU A 941 1.88 1.30 -41.48
C LEU A 941 2.83 0.81 -40.36
N ARG A 942 4.02 1.42 -40.22
CA ARG A 942 4.97 1.06 -39.16
C ARG A 942 4.42 1.38 -37.76
N ARG A 943 3.83 2.56 -37.55
CA ARG A 943 3.12 2.90 -36.31
C ARG A 943 1.94 1.97 -36.05
N GLY A 944 1.23 1.48 -37.06
CA GLY A 944 0.21 0.43 -36.91
C GLY A 944 0.82 -0.89 -36.39
N ILE A 945 1.95 -1.31 -36.94
CA ILE A 945 2.71 -2.48 -36.47
C ILE A 945 3.24 -2.25 -35.04
N GLU A 946 3.69 -1.04 -34.71
CA GLU A 946 4.14 -0.70 -33.36
C GLU A 946 2.99 -0.56 -32.37
N ILE A 947 1.81 -0.10 -32.78
CA ILE A 947 0.58 -0.12 -31.98
C ILE A 947 0.14 -1.56 -31.72
N ILE A 948 0.35 -2.50 -32.65
CA ILE A 948 0.14 -3.94 -32.41
C ILE A 948 1.19 -4.50 -31.46
N LYS A 949 2.48 -4.20 -31.64
CA LYS A 949 3.55 -4.57 -30.69
C LYS A 949 3.28 -3.98 -29.29
N LEU A 950 2.76 -2.76 -29.22
CA LEU A 950 2.42 -2.03 -28.00
C LEU A 950 1.13 -2.58 -27.38
N ALA A 951 0.14 -2.99 -28.16
CA ALA A 951 -1.03 -3.72 -27.65
C ALA A 951 -0.58 -5.04 -27.01
N ASN A 952 0.27 -5.82 -27.68
CA ASN A 952 0.87 -7.04 -27.14
C ASN A 952 1.76 -6.74 -25.91
N ARG A 953 2.39 -5.57 -25.83
CA ARG A 953 3.23 -5.15 -24.68
C ARG A 953 2.39 -4.64 -23.51
N ILE A 954 1.25 -4.00 -23.77
CA ILE A 954 0.21 -3.65 -22.78
C ILE A 954 -0.47 -4.93 -22.27
N GLU A 955 -0.68 -5.92 -23.13
CA GLU A 955 -1.18 -7.24 -22.76
C GLU A 955 -0.15 -8.03 -21.94
N ALA A 956 1.14 -7.98 -22.30
CA ALA A 956 2.22 -8.53 -21.47
C ALA A 956 2.38 -7.79 -20.12
N LEU A 957 2.19 -6.47 -20.08
CA LEU A 957 2.15 -5.70 -18.83
C LEU A 957 0.94 -6.04 -17.96
N LYS A 958 -0.20 -6.41 -18.56
CA LYS A 958 -1.36 -6.97 -17.85
C LYS A 958 -1.13 -8.40 -17.37
N MET A 959 -0.43 -9.24 -18.13
CA MET A 959 0.01 -10.56 -17.65
C MET A 959 0.98 -10.42 -16.47
N GLN A 960 1.83 -9.38 -16.46
CA GLN A 960 2.61 -8.94 -15.28
C GLN A 960 1.77 -8.20 -14.20
N GLU A 961 0.45 -8.18 -14.33
CA GLU A 961 -0.54 -7.79 -13.30
C GLU A 961 -1.45 -8.97 -12.89
N ASP A 962 -1.36 -10.12 -13.58
CA ASP A 962 -2.14 -11.34 -13.29
C ASP A 962 -1.39 -12.32 -12.36
N ASP A 963 -0.04 -12.29 -12.31
CA ASP A 963 0.78 -13.21 -11.48
C ASP A 963 0.93 -12.79 -9.99
N GLU A 964 0.74 -11.51 -9.62
CA GLU A 964 0.59 -11.05 -8.22
C GLU A 964 -0.50 -9.95 -8.09
N GLU A 965 -1.21 -9.93 -6.96
CA GLU A 965 -2.49 -9.20 -6.75
C GLU A 965 -2.50 -7.70 -7.16
N PHE A 966 -3.12 -7.32 -8.31
CA PHE A 966 -3.77 -6.00 -8.43
C PHE A 966 -4.92 -5.87 -9.47
N ASN A 967 -5.19 -4.64 -9.96
CA ASN A 967 -6.55 -4.16 -10.27
C ASN A 967 -6.89 -3.99 -11.77
N GLY A 968 -8.01 -4.59 -12.21
CA GLY A 968 -8.50 -4.49 -13.59
C GLY A 968 -9.30 -3.25 -14.01
N ALA A 969 -9.63 -2.28 -13.13
CA ALA A 969 -10.53 -1.16 -13.49
C ALA A 969 -9.93 -0.04 -14.36
N ASP A 970 -8.63 -0.06 -14.67
CA ASP A 970 -8.04 0.84 -15.68
C ASP A 970 -8.16 0.28 -17.13
N VAL A 971 -8.91 -0.83 -17.34
CA VAL A 971 -9.10 -1.48 -18.64
C VAL A 971 -10.52 -1.26 -19.19
N PRO A 972 -10.70 -0.51 -20.30
CA PRO A 972 -11.96 -0.48 -21.03
C PRO A 972 -12.29 -1.83 -21.67
N SER A 973 -13.57 -2.18 -21.75
CA SER A 973 -14.08 -3.34 -22.51
C SER A 973 -13.74 -3.30 -24.01
N ASN A 974 -13.33 -2.14 -24.51
CA ASN A 974 -13.28 -1.82 -25.93
C ASN A 974 -11.86 -1.76 -26.50
N VAL A 975 -10.82 -2.34 -25.90
CA VAL A 975 -9.46 -2.29 -26.49
C VAL A 975 -9.44 -2.92 -27.91
N GLY A 976 -10.09 -4.06 -28.09
CA GLY A 976 -10.25 -4.69 -29.41
C GLY A 976 -11.25 -3.96 -30.34
N GLU A 977 -12.07 -3.05 -29.81
CA GLU A 977 -13.03 -2.26 -30.58
C GLU A 977 -12.43 -0.89 -30.98
N ALA A 978 -11.56 -0.31 -30.14
CA ALA A 978 -10.73 0.86 -30.46
C ALA A 978 -9.64 0.51 -31.47
N ALA A 979 -9.04 -0.69 -31.38
CA ALA A 979 -8.12 -1.19 -32.40
C ALA A 979 -8.82 -1.42 -33.76
N ARG A 980 -10.12 -1.79 -33.76
CA ARG A 980 -10.93 -1.86 -34.99
C ARG A 980 -11.35 -0.49 -35.49
N GLN A 981 -11.86 0.38 -34.62
CA GLN A 981 -12.23 1.75 -34.97
C GLN A 981 -11.02 2.54 -35.50
N ALA A 982 -9.80 2.35 -34.99
CA ALA A 982 -8.60 2.98 -35.55
C ALA A 982 -8.20 2.46 -36.96
N VAL A 983 -8.73 1.30 -37.36
CA VAL A 983 -8.58 0.71 -38.72
C VAL A 983 -9.79 1.05 -39.61
N GLU A 984 -10.98 1.20 -39.05
CA GLU A 984 -12.24 1.51 -39.75
C GLU A 984 -12.48 3.03 -39.92
N SER A 985 -11.93 3.89 -39.05
CA SER A 985 -12.09 5.35 -39.07
C SER A 985 -11.01 6.08 -39.90
N ARG A 986 -10.31 5.38 -40.77
CA ARG A 986 -9.30 5.92 -41.69
C ARG A 986 -9.55 5.30 -43.06
N ASP A 987 -9.87 6.14 -44.04
CA ASP A 987 -10.37 5.70 -45.35
C ASP A 987 -9.40 4.74 -46.07
N THR A 988 -9.76 3.45 -46.13
CA THR A 988 -8.96 2.42 -46.81
C THR A 988 -9.32 2.28 -48.29
N SER A 989 -10.19 3.16 -48.81
CA SER A 989 -10.73 3.13 -50.17
C SER A 989 -9.66 3.28 -51.27
N ASP A 990 -8.65 4.12 -51.07
CA ASP A 990 -7.62 4.42 -52.08
C ASP A 990 -6.55 3.33 -52.27
N ILE A 991 -6.38 2.40 -51.32
CA ILE A 991 -5.21 1.50 -51.25
C ILE A 991 -5.29 0.32 -52.25
N VAL A 992 -6.49 -0.03 -52.73
CA VAL A 992 -6.73 -1.27 -53.50
C VAL A 992 -6.42 -1.14 -55.01
N SER A 993 -6.06 0.05 -55.48
CA SER A 993 -5.92 0.36 -56.92
C SER A 993 -4.52 0.11 -57.52
N ALA A 994 -3.51 -0.20 -56.71
CA ALA A 994 -2.10 -0.22 -57.14
C ALA A 994 -1.45 -1.62 -57.11
N PHE A 995 -1.13 -2.13 -58.31
CA PHE A 995 -0.33 -3.33 -58.65
C PHE A 995 -0.98 -4.73 -58.51
N PRO A 996 -0.87 -5.60 -59.54
CA PRO A 996 -1.40 -6.96 -59.52
C PRO A 996 -0.38 -8.02 -59.09
N ALA A 997 -0.90 -9.11 -58.53
CA ALA A 997 -0.38 -10.49 -58.54
C ALA A 997 1.14 -10.74 -58.37
N LEU A 998 1.53 -11.21 -57.18
CA LEU A 998 2.64 -12.14 -57.00
C LEU A 998 2.24 -13.26 -56.05
N SER A 999 2.40 -14.51 -56.49
CA SER A 999 2.10 -15.72 -55.71
C SER A 999 3.35 -16.22 -54.99
N VAL A 1000 3.18 -16.71 -53.76
CA VAL A 1000 4.22 -17.46 -53.02
C VAL A 1000 3.61 -18.78 -52.57
N THR A 1001 4.34 -19.87 -52.82
CA THR A 1001 3.88 -21.25 -52.65
C THR A 1001 4.32 -21.85 -51.31
N ASN A 1002 3.47 -22.68 -50.71
CA ASN A 1002 3.92 -23.62 -49.67
C ASN A 1002 4.79 -24.73 -50.31
N PRO A 1003 5.91 -25.11 -49.69
CA PRO A 1003 6.50 -26.44 -49.82
C PRO A 1003 6.03 -27.36 -48.66
N SER A 1004 5.90 -28.65 -48.94
CA SER A 1004 5.57 -29.68 -47.95
C SER A 1004 6.29 -30.99 -48.28
N GLY A 1005 6.69 -31.74 -47.25
CA GLY A 1005 7.41 -33.02 -47.30
C GLY A 1005 8.34 -33.10 -46.08
N ASP A 1006 8.08 -33.91 -45.05
CA ASP A 1006 8.00 -35.39 -45.00
C ASP A 1006 9.36 -36.08 -45.14
N VAL A 1007 9.92 -36.55 -44.00
CA VAL A 1007 10.57 -37.86 -43.91
C VAL A 1007 10.21 -38.53 -42.58
N ASN A 1008 9.23 -39.41 -42.71
CA ASN A 1008 8.82 -40.60 -41.94
C ASN A 1008 9.78 -41.32 -40.95
N ASP A 1009 9.11 -42.06 -40.06
CA ASP A 1009 9.43 -43.36 -39.44
C ASP A 1009 10.61 -43.47 -38.42
N ALA A 1010 10.53 -44.33 -37.38
CA ALA A 1010 9.66 -45.50 -37.19
C ALA A 1010 9.25 -45.77 -35.71
N GLU A 1011 8.07 -46.38 -35.52
CA GLU A 1011 7.74 -47.61 -34.73
C GLU A 1011 8.37 -47.86 -33.32
N THR A 1012 7.78 -48.61 -32.36
CA THR A 1012 6.53 -49.39 -32.12
C THR A 1012 6.43 -49.62 -30.58
N SER A 1013 5.49 -50.31 -29.89
CA SER A 1013 4.18 -51.01 -30.04
C SER A 1013 3.64 -51.28 -28.60
N SER A 1014 2.41 -51.71 -28.27
CA SER A 1014 1.05 -51.63 -28.88
C SER A 1014 -0.01 -52.10 -27.86
N SER A 1015 -1.30 -52.09 -28.25
CA SER A 1015 -2.42 -52.94 -27.74
C SER A 1015 -3.12 -52.53 -26.41
N GLN A 1016 -4.45 -52.71 -26.23
CA GLN A 1016 -5.52 -52.98 -27.22
C GLN A 1016 -6.92 -52.53 -26.72
N GLN A 1017 -7.87 -52.47 -27.65
CA GLN A 1017 -9.31 -52.17 -27.49
C GLN A 1017 -10.13 -53.51 -27.48
N PRO A 1018 -11.51 -53.61 -27.49
CA PRO A 1018 -12.50 -52.69 -28.11
C PRO A 1018 -13.91 -52.53 -27.46
N GLN A 1019 -14.70 -51.59 -28.03
CA GLN A 1019 -16.19 -51.56 -28.12
C GLN A 1019 -17.03 -51.47 -26.81
N GLU A 1020 -18.25 -50.90 -26.77
CA GLU A 1020 -19.11 -50.22 -27.77
C GLU A 1020 -20.06 -49.19 -27.08
N GLY A 1021 -20.71 -48.27 -27.82
CA GLY A 1021 -21.93 -47.59 -27.31
C GLY A 1021 -22.09 -46.06 -27.51
N ALA A 1022 -23.01 -45.69 -28.41
CA ALA A 1022 -23.86 -44.47 -28.46
C ALA A 1022 -23.29 -43.05 -28.12
N THR A 1023 -23.25 -42.20 -29.14
CA THR A 1023 -22.84 -40.78 -29.11
C THR A 1023 -23.86 -39.77 -28.57
N THR A 1024 -23.39 -38.63 -28.07
CA THR A 1024 -23.97 -37.31 -28.46
C THR A 1024 -22.90 -36.20 -28.37
N LYS A 1025 -22.65 -35.47 -29.48
CA LYS A 1025 -21.61 -34.42 -29.55
C LYS A 1025 -22.18 -33.03 -29.23
N LYS A 1026 -21.35 -32.19 -28.57
CA LYS A 1026 -21.64 -30.77 -28.31
C LYS A 1026 -21.85 -30.01 -29.64
N ARG A 1027 -22.95 -29.27 -29.76
CA ARG A 1027 -23.16 -28.33 -30.88
C ARG A 1027 -22.37 -27.04 -30.66
N SER A 1028 -21.38 -26.76 -31.49
CA SER A 1028 -20.96 -25.39 -31.76
C SER A 1028 -21.96 -24.75 -32.73
N LEU A 1029 -22.45 -23.53 -32.42
CA LEU A 1029 -23.29 -22.78 -33.36
C LEU A 1029 -22.48 -22.43 -34.61
N SER A 1030 -23.06 -22.68 -35.79
CA SER A 1030 -22.38 -22.48 -37.07
C SER A 1030 -22.17 -20.98 -37.37
N ARG A 1031 -21.12 -20.68 -38.12
CA ARG A 1031 -20.69 -19.31 -38.44
C ARG A 1031 -21.77 -18.49 -39.19
N VAL A 1032 -22.68 -19.18 -39.89
CA VAL A 1032 -23.83 -18.60 -40.61
C VAL A 1032 -24.88 -18.06 -39.65
N ALA A 1033 -25.30 -18.85 -38.64
CA ALA A 1033 -26.38 -18.47 -37.71
C ALA A 1033 -26.07 -17.21 -36.87
N ARG A 1034 -24.78 -16.89 -36.64
CA ARG A 1034 -24.38 -15.60 -36.05
C ARG A 1034 -24.58 -14.42 -37.00
N GLY A 1035 -24.41 -14.63 -38.31
CA GLY A 1035 -24.63 -13.60 -39.32
C GLY A 1035 -26.10 -13.17 -39.38
N ASP A 1036 -27.02 -14.13 -39.42
CA ASP A 1036 -28.45 -13.85 -39.53
C ASP A 1036 -29.00 -13.13 -38.28
N ILE A 1037 -28.63 -13.58 -37.08
CA ILE A 1037 -29.01 -12.93 -35.81
C ILE A 1037 -28.43 -11.51 -35.72
N PHE A 1038 -27.17 -11.30 -36.12
CA PHE A 1038 -26.58 -9.96 -36.16
C PHE A 1038 -27.30 -9.06 -37.17
N ARG A 1039 -27.72 -9.60 -38.31
CA ARG A 1039 -28.47 -8.88 -39.35
C ARG A 1039 -29.86 -8.46 -38.87
N GLU A 1040 -30.59 -9.30 -38.14
CA GLU A 1040 -31.85 -8.90 -37.50
C GLU A 1040 -31.66 -7.79 -36.46
N ILE A 1041 -30.66 -7.91 -35.58
CA ILE A 1041 -30.40 -6.90 -34.53
C ILE A 1041 -30.04 -5.53 -35.14
N VAL A 1042 -29.25 -5.52 -36.22
CA VAL A 1042 -28.95 -4.28 -36.97
C VAL A 1042 -30.20 -3.73 -37.66
N LEU A 1043 -31.00 -4.58 -38.31
CA LEU A 1043 -32.25 -4.16 -38.98
C LEU A 1043 -33.32 -3.67 -37.99
N ALA A 1044 -33.34 -4.18 -36.76
CA ALA A 1044 -34.17 -3.66 -35.67
C ALA A 1044 -33.73 -2.24 -35.29
N LYS A 1045 -32.45 -2.04 -34.91
CA LYS A 1045 -31.93 -0.71 -34.56
C LYS A 1045 -32.08 0.33 -35.67
N VAL A 1046 -32.02 -0.08 -36.95
CA VAL A 1046 -32.26 0.81 -38.09
C VAL A 1046 -33.74 1.23 -38.21
N ARG A 1047 -34.70 0.39 -37.78
CA ARG A 1047 -36.11 0.80 -37.66
C ARG A 1047 -36.31 1.75 -36.49
N ASP A 1048 -35.75 1.42 -35.32
CA ASP A 1048 -35.88 2.23 -34.11
C ASP A 1048 -35.35 3.65 -34.34
N ALA A 1049 -34.13 3.77 -34.89
CA ALA A 1049 -33.53 5.06 -35.23
C ALA A 1049 -34.34 5.85 -36.29
N LYS A 1050 -34.94 5.16 -37.27
CA LYS A 1050 -35.79 5.80 -38.29
C LYS A 1050 -37.11 6.31 -37.68
N GLN A 1051 -37.73 5.56 -36.77
CA GLN A 1051 -38.91 6.02 -36.03
C GLN A 1051 -38.58 7.22 -35.12
N GLU A 1052 -37.43 7.22 -34.45
CA GLU A 1052 -36.98 8.34 -33.62
C GLU A 1052 -36.72 9.61 -34.47
N GLN A 1053 -36.22 9.45 -35.70
CA GLN A 1053 -35.98 10.56 -36.62
C GLN A 1053 -37.26 11.06 -37.30
N GLU A 1054 -38.21 10.18 -37.64
CA GLU A 1054 -39.56 10.56 -38.10
C GLU A 1054 -40.32 11.31 -36.99
N ALA A 1055 -40.26 10.85 -35.73
CA ALA A 1055 -40.86 11.54 -34.59
C ALA A 1055 -40.31 12.97 -34.40
N LYS A 1056 -38.98 13.15 -34.42
CA LYS A 1056 -38.33 14.47 -34.33
C LYS A 1056 -38.66 15.39 -35.50
N THR A 1057 -38.91 14.82 -36.68
CA THR A 1057 -39.35 15.60 -37.85
C THR A 1057 -40.79 16.11 -37.67
N ILE A 1058 -41.68 15.26 -37.16
CA ILE A 1058 -43.07 15.65 -36.84
C ILE A 1058 -43.11 16.70 -35.72
N GLU A 1059 -42.26 16.58 -34.69
CA GLU A 1059 -42.13 17.55 -33.61
C GLU A 1059 -41.62 18.91 -34.11
N ALA A 1060 -40.64 18.92 -35.02
CA ALA A 1060 -40.15 20.13 -35.67
C ALA A 1060 -41.20 20.80 -36.58
N GLU A 1061 -41.96 20.03 -37.37
CA GLU A 1061 -43.07 20.56 -38.17
C GLU A 1061 -44.21 21.11 -37.28
N ALA A 1062 -44.46 20.48 -36.12
CA ALA A 1062 -45.44 20.97 -35.15
C ALA A 1062 -45.00 22.30 -34.52
N LEU A 1063 -43.72 22.45 -34.16
CA LEU A 1063 -43.17 23.73 -33.70
C LEU A 1063 -43.28 24.81 -34.78
N ALA A 1064 -42.83 24.53 -36.00
CA ALA A 1064 -42.87 25.48 -37.11
C ALA A 1064 -44.32 25.95 -37.43
N ARG A 1065 -45.31 25.06 -37.32
CA ARG A 1065 -46.74 25.41 -37.43
C ARG A 1065 -47.28 26.17 -36.22
N ALA A 1066 -46.73 25.99 -35.03
CA ALA A 1066 -47.10 26.76 -33.83
C ALA A 1066 -46.49 28.17 -33.83
N GLU A 1067 -45.34 28.36 -34.49
CA GLU A 1067 -44.71 29.67 -34.68
C GLU A 1067 -45.33 30.44 -35.86
N ALA A 1068 -45.70 29.77 -36.96
CA ALA A 1068 -46.40 30.39 -38.09
C ALA A 1068 -47.88 30.77 -37.82
N ASN A 1069 -48.39 30.54 -36.60
CA ASN A 1069 -49.72 30.94 -36.14
C ASN A 1069 -49.65 31.97 -34.97
N LYS A 1070 -48.57 32.76 -34.91
CA LYS A 1070 -48.38 33.90 -33.99
C LYS A 1070 -48.11 35.18 -34.77
#